data_AF-C5E312-F1
#
_entry.id   AF-C5E312-F1
#
_cell.length_a   1.000
_cell.length_b   1.000
_cell.length_c   1.000
_cell.angle_alpha   90.00
_cell.angle_beta   90.00
_cell.angle_gamma   90.00
#
_symmetry.space_group_name_H-M   'P 1'
#
loop_
_entity.id
_entity.type
_entity.pdbx_description
1 polymer ?
#
loop_
_entity_poly.entity_id
_entity_poly.type
_entity_poly.pdbx_seq_one_letter_code
_entity_poly.pdbx_strand_id
1 'polypeptide(L)'
;MFKQLSQLGKNLTDELAKGLTDELNEGQFDKNSDIPVEVQAKLRKFEKYEQKYPLLLNAYKSEKAKSEKLAAVQKILSENTPISSIDDYDSLTSFFKNTNLKTDMLNDEIKRLTSEKNEHLREIQDLRAQKDVAADKAFSEGHSEKSEGLEQVKQLEQKISEYLKDIESLKHELAAREEEKYAFVKQQTEMKNQIESLKGESTDFATASKNLAATEKLVDEFKKKLDSERQEHTKLNSELTKLEDEAARKSERIVSLEKLIKSEEEDEALSKQDPVSSGTSQTSTFKSKKKKKKGKSQNTSSNAKVLPSPPLPGSSADQKSDLDNRLHETLKDLQETQEKLKVIQSKYDDLVAASGNSESLQLELEKTRGEIEKLEVDNERLLRELQESKKELKFKSEEVENVKDLLKTVGNELVEAKDTIKNSNGASETEMKHLKSQLESLRSQNSENIKSYETTQSELKQKVASLQKEKSETEKELDDLRTTLNKHMQEKSKLLTDLKQSHEKMSILNNENITLSDQVKNLNALKRSESSLKSSLSQKEKTIVYLEQQVKEYSSKEEASSRALREAKMENGRLSNKISLVSKECESLKNELEKSKTSLEKFIKENGGLSERLEILNEKYETLQDMKTNSHEQVELIRRQCDELNVKIKELNKKNLSLEDELNESVSALQERTQEASSMRRLLAERQSDKDFQVQKLEQSFAAASEEKNRLESELALHDAKTKRTINELKEVNDDLRVQVQTLIAKEKDYEQEVARLTSLNKEMQTTRNESSQSSNELKEALANVKAALMTSEKKLREMESSSENIKELNDDLTKKLERISKNYKLVSGQLAAIKERNVPSRGPSRSNSVLSISDRASNEPPSRRGSFNGETVIESQSEINDKIAYIKNVLLGFLEHKDQRNQLLPVVSTLLQLDSNDEKRLMAIR
;
A
#
# COMPACT_ATOMS: atom_id res chain seq x y z
N MET A 1 -22.38 36.75 0.49
CA MET A 1 -22.58 36.64 1.95
C MET A 1 -23.72 37.50 2.49
N PHE A 2 -23.78 38.82 2.26
CA PHE A 2 -24.89 39.67 2.77
C PHE A 2 -26.30 39.28 2.26
N LYS A 3 -26.43 38.82 1.01
CA LYS A 3 -27.71 38.28 0.50
C LYS A 3 -28.13 36.99 1.21
N GLN A 4 -27.19 36.08 1.50
CA GLN A 4 -27.47 34.85 2.23
C GLN A 4 -27.85 35.15 3.69
N LEU A 5 -27.20 36.12 4.33
CA LEU A 5 -27.56 36.61 5.67
C LEU A 5 -28.92 37.33 5.68
N SER A 6 -29.25 38.09 4.64
CA SER A 6 -30.57 38.73 4.51
C SER A 6 -31.69 37.73 4.22
N GLN A 7 -31.37 36.64 3.51
CA GLN A 7 -32.31 35.55 3.23
C GLN A 7 -32.47 34.64 4.45
N LEU A 8 -31.40 34.41 5.22
CA LEU A 8 -31.48 33.79 6.55
C LEU A 8 -32.30 34.66 7.50
N GLY A 9 -32.07 35.98 7.49
CA GLY A 9 -32.83 36.94 8.29
C GLY A 9 -34.31 36.93 7.93
N LYS A 10 -34.67 36.93 6.65
CA LYS A 10 -36.08 36.82 6.20
C LYS A 10 -36.69 35.47 6.56
N ASN A 11 -35.98 34.36 6.36
CA ASN A 11 -36.47 33.04 6.72
C ASN A 11 -36.66 32.89 8.25
N LEU A 12 -35.75 33.44 9.06
CA LEU A 12 -35.91 33.50 10.51
C LEU A 12 -37.06 34.41 10.91
N THR A 13 -37.25 35.55 10.23
CA THR A 13 -38.34 36.49 10.53
C THR A 13 -39.69 35.90 10.16
N ASP A 14 -39.77 35.16 9.05
CA ASP A 14 -40.99 34.46 8.63
C ASP A 14 -41.29 33.25 9.52
N GLU A 15 -40.27 32.50 9.98
CA GLU A 15 -40.46 31.43 10.97
C GLU A 15 -40.81 31.96 12.37
N LEU A 16 -40.25 33.10 12.78
CA LEU A 16 -40.65 33.80 14.00
C LEU A 16 -42.05 34.37 13.91
N ALA A 17 -42.44 34.94 12.76
CA ALA A 17 -43.78 35.45 12.53
C ALA A 17 -44.81 34.32 12.49
N LYS A 18 -44.45 33.15 11.93
CA LYS A 18 -45.27 31.94 11.93
C LYS A 18 -45.36 31.31 13.32
N GLY A 19 -44.27 31.29 14.07
CA GLY A 19 -44.25 30.89 15.48
C GLY A 19 -45.08 31.81 16.38
N LEU A 20 -45.03 33.14 16.17
CA LEU A 20 -45.83 34.12 16.89
C LEU A 20 -47.33 34.02 16.54
N THR A 21 -47.67 33.73 15.29
CA THR A 21 -49.08 33.56 14.88
C THR A 21 -49.68 32.26 15.42
N ASP A 22 -48.87 31.20 15.58
CA ASP A 22 -49.28 29.97 16.27
C ASP A 22 -49.36 30.11 17.80
N GLU A 23 -48.61 31.02 18.41
CA GLU A 23 -48.75 31.39 19.83
C GLU A 23 -49.95 32.32 20.09
N LEU A 24 -50.31 33.18 19.14
CA LEU A 24 -51.48 34.07 19.26
C LEU A 24 -52.83 33.35 19.06
N ASN A 25 -52.83 32.11 18.57
CA ASN A 25 -54.03 31.31 18.33
C ASN A 25 -54.47 30.46 19.55
N GLU A 26 -53.96 30.76 20.75
CA GLU A 26 -54.23 30.03 22.00
C GLU A 26 -55.68 30.09 22.52
N GLY A 27 -56.59 30.82 21.85
CA GLY A 27 -57.97 31.03 22.31
C GLY A 27 -59.04 30.07 21.75
N GLN A 28 -58.77 29.27 20.71
CA GLN A 28 -59.80 28.41 20.10
C GLN A 28 -59.62 26.94 20.50
N PHE A 29 -60.35 26.55 21.55
CA PHE A 29 -60.70 25.15 21.82
C PHE A 29 -61.89 24.76 20.96
N ASP A 30 -61.80 23.60 20.32
CA ASP A 30 -62.85 23.12 19.44
C ASP A 30 -64.01 22.60 20.31
N LYS A 31 -65.06 23.43 20.46
CA LYS A 31 -66.21 23.14 21.33
C LYS A 31 -67.07 21.97 20.83
N ASN A 32 -66.74 21.40 19.67
CA ASN A 32 -67.48 20.34 18.99
C ASN A 32 -66.82 18.95 19.09
N SER A 33 -65.68 18.82 19.78
CA SER A 33 -65.08 17.50 20.04
C SER A 33 -65.42 17.03 21.46
N ASP A 34 -65.96 15.81 21.59
CA ASP A 34 -66.31 15.13 22.86
C ASP A 34 -65.09 14.83 23.78
N ILE A 35 -63.93 15.40 23.47
CA ILE A 35 -62.66 15.14 24.15
C ILE A 35 -62.39 16.26 25.17
N PRO A 36 -62.07 15.93 26.44
CA PRO A 36 -61.79 16.92 27.47
C PRO A 36 -60.71 17.93 27.07
N VAL A 37 -60.90 19.19 27.47
CA VAL A 37 -60.01 20.34 27.16
C VAL A 37 -58.55 20.07 27.54
N GLU A 38 -58.30 19.35 28.64
CA GLU A 38 -56.96 18.95 29.07
C GLU A 38 -56.28 17.96 28.09
N VAL A 39 -57.06 17.08 27.48
CA VAL A 39 -56.56 16.10 26.50
C VAL A 39 -56.29 16.80 25.17
N GLN A 40 -57.14 17.74 24.76
CA GLN A 40 -56.88 18.58 23.58
C GLN A 40 -55.60 19.42 23.74
N ALA A 41 -55.36 19.98 24.93
CA ALA A 41 -54.15 20.74 25.23
C ALA A 41 -52.88 19.85 25.20
N LYS A 42 -52.97 18.60 25.69
CA LYS A 42 -51.87 17.63 25.60
C LYS A 42 -51.63 17.17 24.16
N LEU A 43 -52.67 16.91 23.39
CA LEU A 43 -52.56 16.52 21.97
C LEU A 43 -51.89 17.61 21.13
N ARG A 44 -52.24 18.89 21.32
CA ARG A 44 -51.52 20.00 20.65
C ARG A 44 -50.06 20.13 21.09
N LYS A 45 -49.74 19.86 22.36
CA LYS A 45 -48.34 19.80 22.81
C LYS A 45 -47.58 18.64 22.15
N PHE A 46 -48.21 17.48 22.01
CA PHE A 46 -47.63 16.35 21.29
C PHE A 46 -47.44 16.67 19.81
N GLU A 47 -48.39 17.32 19.15
CA GLU A 47 -48.27 17.76 17.77
C GLU A 47 -47.13 18.78 17.58
N LYS A 48 -46.95 19.71 18.54
CA LYS A 48 -45.79 20.62 18.57
C LYS A 48 -44.46 19.86 18.75
N TYR A 49 -44.43 18.81 19.58
CA TYR A 49 -43.22 17.98 19.73
C TYR A 49 -42.96 17.10 18.52
N GLU A 50 -44.00 16.59 17.87
CA GLU A 50 -43.93 15.81 16.65
C GLU A 50 -43.36 16.62 15.48
N GLN A 51 -43.68 17.93 15.42
CA GLN A 51 -43.08 18.85 14.45
C GLN A 51 -41.63 19.24 14.80
N LYS A 52 -41.31 19.44 16.08
CA LYS A 52 -39.97 19.87 16.53
C LYS A 52 -38.95 18.74 16.58
N TYR A 53 -39.38 17.50 16.80
CA TYR A 53 -38.49 16.35 16.95
C TYR A 53 -37.67 16.04 15.68
N PRO A 54 -38.24 16.03 14.45
CA PRO A 54 -37.46 15.85 13.22
C PRO A 54 -36.43 16.96 12.99
N LEU A 55 -36.78 18.21 13.32
CA LEU A 55 -35.87 19.36 13.23
C LEU A 55 -34.70 19.22 14.21
N LEU A 56 -35.00 18.83 15.45
CA LEU A 56 -33.98 18.58 16.48
C LEU A 56 -33.09 17.39 16.14
N LEU A 57 -33.67 16.32 15.59
CA LEU A 57 -32.93 15.13 15.14
C LEU A 57 -32.02 15.47 13.95
N ASN A 58 -32.47 16.28 13.00
CA ASN A 58 -31.65 16.75 11.89
C ASN A 58 -30.54 17.70 12.36
N ALA A 59 -30.84 18.61 13.28
CA ALA A 59 -29.83 19.47 13.90
C ALA A 59 -28.77 18.63 14.63
N TYR A 60 -29.18 17.65 15.43
CA TYR A 60 -28.27 16.73 16.13
C TYR A 60 -27.45 15.88 15.15
N LYS A 61 -28.03 15.33 14.09
CA LYS A 61 -27.29 14.61 13.04
C LYS A 61 -26.27 15.52 12.36
N SER A 62 -26.65 16.76 12.06
CA SER A 62 -25.74 17.74 11.45
C SER A 62 -24.59 18.11 12.39
N GLU A 63 -24.87 18.25 13.68
CA GLU A 63 -23.87 18.59 14.69
C GLU A 63 -22.93 17.42 14.99
N LYS A 64 -23.47 16.18 15.04
CA LYS A 64 -22.67 14.96 15.12
C LYS A 64 -21.74 14.81 13.91
N ALA A 65 -22.24 15.05 12.70
CA ALA A 65 -21.42 15.02 11.49
C ALA A 65 -20.33 16.12 11.48
N LYS A 66 -20.61 17.30 12.04
CA LYS A 66 -19.58 18.34 12.24
C LYS A 66 -18.56 17.91 13.29
N SER A 67 -19.00 17.33 14.41
CA SER A 67 -18.13 16.84 15.47
C SER A 67 -17.19 15.74 14.98
N GLU A 68 -17.67 14.82 14.13
CA GLU A 68 -16.85 13.77 13.51
C GLU A 68 -15.79 14.38 12.57
N LYS A 69 -16.16 15.40 11.78
CA LYS A 69 -15.20 16.13 10.93
C LYS A 69 -14.18 16.91 11.75
N LEU A 70 -14.61 17.53 12.84
CA LEU A 70 -13.74 18.27 13.75
C LEU A 70 -12.75 17.33 14.44
N ALA A 71 -13.18 16.13 14.83
CA ALA A 71 -12.31 15.08 15.34
C ALA A 71 -11.28 14.59 14.31
N ALA A 72 -11.67 14.44 13.04
CA ALA A 72 -10.74 14.10 11.95
C ALA A 72 -9.68 15.20 11.74
N VAL A 73 -10.08 16.47 11.74
CA VAL A 73 -9.16 17.61 11.64
C VAL A 73 -8.24 17.69 12.86
N GLN A 74 -8.75 17.48 14.07
CA GLN A 74 -7.95 17.46 15.29
C GLN A 74 -6.90 16.34 15.25
N LYS A 75 -7.27 15.14 14.78
CA LYS A 75 -6.34 14.02 14.62
C LYS A 75 -5.20 14.38 13.67
N ILE A 76 -5.51 14.92 12.50
CA ILE A 76 -4.51 15.32 11.49
C ILE A 76 -3.59 16.43 12.02
N LEU A 77 -4.14 17.42 12.73
CA LEU A 77 -3.35 18.49 13.35
C LEU A 77 -2.43 17.95 14.45
N SER A 78 -2.88 16.97 15.24
CA SER A 78 -2.05 16.34 16.27
C SER A 78 -0.94 15.44 15.72
N GLU A 79 -1.11 14.89 14.52
CA GLU A 79 -0.10 14.05 13.86
C GLU A 79 0.98 14.88 13.16
N ASN A 80 0.63 16.06 12.64
CA ASN A 80 1.53 16.90 11.84
C ASN A 80 2.04 18.14 12.57
N THR A 81 1.55 18.40 13.78
CA THR A 81 1.89 19.59 14.55
C THR A 81 1.88 19.23 16.04
N PRO A 82 2.74 19.82 16.90
CA PRO A 82 2.88 19.42 18.30
C PRO A 82 1.68 19.74 19.22
N ILE A 83 0.46 19.84 18.69
CA ILE A 83 -0.72 20.35 19.39
C ILE A 83 -1.72 19.22 19.56
N SER A 84 -2.10 18.97 20.80
CA SER A 84 -3.01 17.87 21.15
C SER A 84 -4.49 18.27 21.11
N SER A 85 -4.80 19.58 21.10
CA SER A 85 -6.17 20.10 21.06
C SER A 85 -6.29 21.32 20.15
N ILE A 86 -7.46 21.48 19.54
CA ILE A 86 -7.75 22.62 18.66
C ILE A 86 -7.92 23.94 19.43
N ASP A 87 -8.09 23.86 20.76
CA ASP A 87 -8.21 25.02 21.65
C ASP A 87 -6.88 25.77 21.85
N ASP A 88 -5.75 25.14 21.51
CA ASP A 88 -4.42 25.74 21.63
C ASP A 88 -3.93 26.34 20.29
N TYR A 89 -4.72 27.28 19.77
CA TYR A 89 -4.45 27.96 18.49
C TYR A 89 -3.22 28.88 18.55
N ASP A 90 -2.84 29.34 19.74
CA ASP A 90 -1.65 30.18 19.95
C ASP A 90 -0.36 29.38 19.79
N SER A 91 -0.31 28.14 20.27
CA SER A 91 0.81 27.23 20.01
C SER A 91 0.93 26.87 18.53
N LEU A 92 -0.18 26.71 17.80
CA LEU A 92 -0.19 26.48 16.34
C LEU A 92 0.43 27.65 15.58
N THR A 93 -0.02 28.85 15.93
CA THR A 93 0.45 30.07 15.31
C THR A 93 1.94 30.30 15.62
N SER A 94 2.36 30.01 16.85
CA SER A 94 3.76 30.11 17.28
C SER A 94 4.64 29.07 16.59
N PHE A 95 4.17 27.84 16.39
CA PHE A 95 4.88 26.80 15.64
C PHE A 95 5.12 27.22 14.19
N PHE A 96 4.08 27.69 13.47
CA PHE A 96 4.24 28.15 12.10
C PHE A 96 5.15 29.37 11.98
N LYS A 97 5.05 30.33 12.93
CA LYS A 97 5.96 31.47 12.99
C LYS A 97 7.41 31.03 13.22
N ASN A 98 7.65 30.12 14.17
CA ASN A 98 9.00 29.61 14.47
C ASN A 98 9.57 28.82 13.27
N THR A 99 8.72 28.05 12.60
CA THR A 99 9.07 27.28 11.40
C THR A 99 9.44 28.19 10.22
N ASN A 100 8.67 29.25 10.00
CA ASN A 100 8.98 30.26 8.98
C ASN A 100 10.28 30.99 9.33
N LEU A 101 10.45 31.38 10.59
CA LEU A 101 11.67 32.05 11.06
C LEU A 101 12.90 31.16 10.90
N LYS A 102 12.80 29.85 11.17
CA LYS A 102 13.87 28.89 10.89
C LYS A 102 14.19 28.78 9.40
N THR A 103 13.17 28.81 8.54
CA THR A 103 13.34 28.79 7.08
C THR A 103 14.02 30.07 6.58
N ASP A 104 13.66 31.22 7.14
CA ASP A 104 14.26 32.52 6.81
C ASP A 104 15.73 32.57 7.27
N MET A 105 16.02 32.11 8.48
CA MET A 105 17.41 32.00 8.98
C MET A 105 18.26 31.08 8.11
N LEU A 106 17.73 29.93 7.68
CA LEU A 106 18.45 29.03 6.76
C LEU A 106 18.71 29.69 5.40
N ASN A 107 17.74 30.45 4.87
CA ASN A 107 17.92 31.18 3.62
C ASN A 107 18.97 32.28 3.74
N ASP A 108 19.02 33.00 4.86
CA ASP A 108 19.99 34.05 5.09
C ASP A 108 21.40 33.49 5.32
N GLU A 109 21.52 32.33 5.97
CA GLU A 109 22.79 31.62 6.12
C GLU A 109 23.32 31.11 4.77
N ILE A 110 22.45 30.56 3.91
CA ILE A 110 22.83 30.18 2.54
C ILE A 110 23.31 31.40 1.74
N LYS A 111 22.65 32.56 1.87
CA LYS A 111 23.10 33.80 1.21
C LYS A 111 24.45 34.26 1.75
N ARG A 112 24.66 34.21 3.08
CA ARG A 112 25.92 34.59 3.73
C ARG A 112 27.07 33.73 3.23
N LEU A 113 26.94 32.41 3.33
CA LEU A 113 27.95 31.46 2.87
C LEU A 113 28.21 31.57 1.36
N THR A 114 27.18 31.86 0.56
CA THR A 114 27.34 32.13 -0.89
C THR A 114 28.13 33.42 -1.13
N SER A 115 27.90 34.46 -0.33
CA SER A 115 28.65 35.71 -0.41
C SER A 115 30.12 35.52 -0.04
N GLU A 116 30.40 34.84 1.09
CA GLU A 116 31.76 34.54 1.56
C GLU A 116 32.54 33.69 0.55
N LYS A 117 31.90 32.67 -0.03
CA LYS A 117 32.49 31.88 -1.13
C LYS A 117 32.84 32.76 -2.35
N ASN A 118 31.98 33.69 -2.72
CA ASN A 118 32.23 34.57 -3.86
C ASN A 118 33.33 35.60 -3.57
N GLU A 119 33.46 36.04 -2.32
CA GLU A 119 34.53 36.93 -1.86
C GLU A 119 35.90 36.24 -1.92
N HIS A 120 36.02 35.02 -1.37
CA HIS A 120 37.26 34.23 -1.49
C HIS A 120 37.61 33.87 -2.95
N LEU A 121 36.61 33.66 -3.82
CA LEU A 121 36.86 33.47 -5.25
C LEU A 121 37.46 34.72 -5.90
N ARG A 122 37.01 35.92 -5.51
CA ARG A 122 37.60 37.19 -5.98
C ARG A 122 39.00 37.39 -5.41
N GLU A 123 39.22 37.13 -4.13
CA GLU A 123 40.55 37.22 -3.51
C GLU A 123 41.55 36.27 -4.18
N ILE A 124 41.15 35.04 -4.52
CA ILE A 124 41.99 34.12 -5.31
C ILE A 124 42.31 34.69 -6.69
N GLN A 125 41.34 35.31 -7.35
CA GLN A 125 41.56 35.91 -8.67
C GLN A 125 42.56 37.07 -8.61
N ASP A 126 42.45 37.92 -7.58
CA ASP A 126 43.36 39.04 -7.35
C ASP A 126 44.77 38.56 -6.94
N LEU A 127 44.86 37.54 -6.08
CA LEU A 127 46.14 36.94 -5.69
C LEU A 127 46.81 36.21 -6.86
N ARG A 128 46.05 35.58 -7.76
CA ARG A 128 46.57 35.00 -9.01
C ARG A 128 47.12 36.07 -9.93
N ALA A 129 46.40 37.17 -10.12
CA ALA A 129 46.90 38.31 -10.91
C ALA A 129 48.18 38.91 -10.31
N GLN A 130 48.26 39.04 -8.98
CA GLN A 130 49.48 39.48 -8.29
C GLN A 130 50.63 38.47 -8.43
N LYS A 131 50.33 37.17 -8.37
CA LYS A 131 51.30 36.10 -8.58
C LYS A 131 51.89 36.16 -9.99
N ASP A 132 51.05 36.34 -11.01
CA ASP A 132 51.48 36.43 -12.41
C ASP A 132 52.41 37.64 -12.62
N VAL A 133 52.05 38.80 -12.05
CA VAL A 133 52.90 40.01 -12.08
C VAL A 133 54.23 39.79 -11.31
N ALA A 134 54.22 39.08 -10.19
CA ALA A 134 55.42 38.77 -9.42
C ALA A 134 56.32 37.75 -10.15
N ALA A 135 55.72 36.78 -10.84
CA ALA A 135 56.43 35.80 -11.66
C ALA A 135 57.11 36.44 -12.87
N ASP A 136 56.42 37.38 -13.55
CA ASP A 136 57.00 38.17 -14.66
C ASP A 136 58.18 39.04 -14.19
N LYS A 137 58.08 39.65 -13.01
CA LYS A 137 59.20 40.40 -12.39
C LYS A 137 60.38 39.49 -12.06
N ALA A 138 60.14 38.34 -11.43
CA ALA A 138 61.17 37.36 -11.10
C ALA A 138 61.87 36.79 -12.36
N PHE A 139 61.15 36.67 -13.48
CA PHE A 139 61.72 36.26 -14.76
C PHE A 139 62.61 37.34 -15.38
N SER A 140 62.27 38.62 -15.18
CA SER A 140 63.04 39.77 -15.70
C SER A 140 64.34 40.06 -14.93
N GLU A 141 64.44 39.66 -13.66
CA GLU A 141 65.59 39.96 -12.78
C GLU A 141 66.78 38.98 -12.93
N GLY A 142 66.66 37.94 -13.76
CA GLY A 142 67.74 36.99 -14.03
C GLY A 142 67.92 35.94 -12.92
N HIS A 143 68.26 34.71 -13.32
CA HIS A 143 68.35 33.50 -12.47
C HIS A 143 69.41 33.55 -11.35
N SER A 144 69.20 34.40 -10.35
CA SER A 144 69.74 34.24 -9.01
C SER A 144 68.71 33.43 -8.21
N GLU A 145 69.10 32.26 -7.68
CA GLU A 145 68.25 31.38 -6.86
C GLU A 145 67.70 32.04 -5.57
N LYS A 146 68.06 33.31 -5.32
CA LYS A 146 67.58 34.15 -4.21
C LYS A 146 66.99 35.49 -4.70
N SER A 147 66.09 35.47 -5.68
CA SER A 147 65.27 36.64 -5.98
C SER A 147 64.10 36.72 -4.99
N GLU A 148 63.91 37.87 -4.35
CA GLU A 148 62.78 38.17 -3.46
C GLU A 148 61.42 37.93 -4.14
N GLY A 149 61.37 38.03 -5.48
CA GLY A 149 60.17 37.72 -6.28
C GLY A 149 59.78 36.25 -6.23
N LEU A 150 60.74 35.31 -6.14
CA LEU A 150 60.45 33.87 -6.10
C LEU A 150 59.87 33.45 -4.72
N GLU A 151 60.32 34.09 -3.64
CA GLU A 151 59.74 33.90 -2.30
C GLU A 151 58.34 34.49 -2.21
N GLN A 152 58.10 35.65 -2.82
CA GLN A 152 56.76 36.26 -2.91
C GLN A 152 55.78 35.37 -3.68
N VAL A 153 56.21 34.77 -4.80
CA VAL A 153 55.38 33.81 -5.56
C VAL A 153 54.99 32.60 -4.71
N LYS A 154 55.92 32.01 -3.95
CA LYS A 154 55.63 30.89 -3.04
C LYS A 154 54.65 31.27 -1.93
N GLN A 155 54.78 32.46 -1.35
CA GLN A 155 53.86 32.94 -0.32
C GLN A 155 52.45 33.19 -0.89
N LEU A 156 52.35 33.73 -2.11
CA LEU A 156 51.06 33.92 -2.80
C LEU A 156 50.42 32.58 -3.17
N GLU A 157 51.20 31.58 -3.60
CA GLU A 157 50.72 30.22 -3.84
C GLU A 157 50.17 29.55 -2.58
N GLN A 158 50.85 29.72 -1.44
CA GLN A 158 50.37 29.18 -0.17
C GLN A 158 49.03 29.83 0.23
N LYS A 159 48.90 31.16 0.11
CA LYS A 159 47.62 31.86 0.39
C LYS A 159 46.50 31.43 -0.56
N ILE A 160 46.79 31.26 -1.85
CA ILE A 160 45.81 30.74 -2.83
C ILE A 160 45.38 29.31 -2.44
N SER A 161 46.31 28.47 -1.98
CA SER A 161 45.99 27.12 -1.49
C SER A 161 45.12 27.13 -0.25
N GLU A 162 45.35 28.05 0.69
CA GLU A 162 44.53 28.22 1.90
C GLU A 162 43.10 28.64 1.54
N TYR A 163 42.93 29.69 0.72
CA TYR A 163 41.61 30.11 0.25
C TYR A 163 40.88 29.05 -0.60
N LEU A 164 41.61 28.24 -1.37
CA LEU A 164 41.00 27.12 -2.12
C LEU A 164 40.41 26.06 -1.17
N LYS A 165 41.11 25.77 -0.07
CA LYS A 165 40.64 24.83 0.96
C LYS A 165 39.42 25.38 1.70
N ASP A 166 39.42 26.68 1.99
CA ASP A 166 38.28 27.35 2.64
C ASP A 166 37.05 27.35 1.71
N ILE A 167 37.21 27.62 0.41
CA ILE A 167 36.13 27.49 -0.58
C ILE A 167 35.58 26.06 -0.65
N GLU A 168 36.45 25.05 -0.54
CA GLU A 168 36.03 23.65 -0.57
C GLU A 168 35.21 23.29 0.68
N SER A 169 35.60 23.82 1.85
CA SER A 169 34.82 23.69 3.08
C SER A 169 33.46 24.41 3.02
N LEU A 170 33.44 25.66 2.52
CA LEU A 170 32.21 26.44 2.32
C LEU A 170 31.28 25.81 1.27
N LYS A 171 31.83 25.14 0.24
CA LYS A 171 31.04 24.36 -0.72
C LYS A 171 30.37 23.16 -0.05
N HIS A 172 31.08 22.44 0.81
CA HIS A 172 30.49 21.33 1.56
C HIS A 172 29.39 21.81 2.51
N GLU A 173 29.61 22.93 3.20
CA GLU A 173 28.62 23.50 4.12
C GLU A 173 27.39 24.06 3.38
N LEU A 174 27.58 24.72 2.24
CA LEU A 174 26.49 25.13 1.35
C LEU A 174 25.68 23.93 0.84
N ALA A 175 26.34 22.85 0.41
CA ALA A 175 25.66 21.65 -0.06
C ALA A 175 24.82 21.02 1.07
N ALA A 176 25.36 20.92 2.28
CA ALA A 176 24.63 20.40 3.45
C ALA A 176 23.40 21.26 3.80
N ARG A 177 23.52 22.59 3.75
CA ARG A 177 22.40 23.51 4.01
C ARG A 177 21.36 23.52 2.88
N GLU A 178 21.78 23.35 1.64
CA GLU A 178 20.90 23.19 0.49
C GLU A 178 20.13 21.86 0.55
N GLU A 179 20.76 20.78 1.01
CA GLU A 179 20.09 19.50 1.28
C GLU A 179 19.08 19.62 2.44
N GLU A 180 19.43 20.30 3.53
CA GLU A 180 18.51 20.57 4.66
C GLU A 180 17.28 21.37 4.16
N LYS A 181 17.51 22.39 3.32
CA LYS A 181 16.43 23.16 2.68
C LYS A 181 15.58 22.31 1.74
N TYR A 182 16.21 21.45 0.93
CA TYR A 182 15.48 20.57 0.00
C TYR A 182 14.59 19.57 0.75
N ALA A 183 15.10 18.98 1.84
CA ALA A 183 14.32 18.11 2.71
C ALA A 183 13.13 18.86 3.35
N PHE A 184 13.36 20.10 3.82
CA PHE A 184 12.31 20.92 4.40
C PHE A 184 11.23 21.33 3.38
N VAL A 185 11.64 21.70 2.16
CA VAL A 185 10.72 22.02 1.06
C VAL A 185 9.92 20.79 0.64
N LYS A 186 10.53 19.61 0.60
CA LYS A 186 9.84 18.35 0.30
C LYS A 186 8.79 18.00 1.35
N GLN A 187 9.10 18.20 2.63
CA GLN A 187 8.11 18.05 3.71
C GLN A 187 6.97 19.08 3.56
N GLN A 188 7.28 20.31 3.15
CA GLN A 188 6.28 21.35 2.94
C GLN A 188 5.38 21.07 1.72
N THR A 189 5.91 20.49 0.65
CA THR A 189 5.12 20.09 -0.53
C THR A 189 4.27 18.85 -0.25
N GLU A 190 4.77 17.89 0.53
CA GLU A 190 3.99 16.74 1.01
C GLU A 190 2.82 17.19 1.88
N MET A 191 3.05 18.08 2.85
CA MET A 191 1.95 18.67 3.64
C MET A 191 0.95 19.45 2.76
N LYS A 192 1.43 20.22 1.77
CA LYS A 192 0.53 20.94 0.84
C LYS A 192 -0.31 19.99 -0.01
N ASN A 193 0.29 18.93 -0.55
CA ASN A 193 -0.41 17.94 -1.37
C ASN A 193 -1.48 17.19 -0.54
N GLN A 194 -1.19 16.89 0.72
CA GLN A 194 -2.17 16.29 1.64
C GLN A 194 -3.30 17.27 2.00
N ILE A 195 -3.00 18.55 2.19
CA ILE A 195 -4.04 19.58 2.38
C ILE A 195 -4.90 19.73 1.11
N GLU A 196 -4.30 19.62 -0.07
CA GLU A 196 -4.99 19.75 -1.36
C GLU A 196 -5.86 18.51 -1.66
N SER A 197 -5.41 17.30 -1.30
CA SER A 197 -6.22 16.08 -1.37
C SER A 197 -7.40 16.14 -0.39
N LEU A 198 -7.18 16.61 0.85
CA LEU A 198 -8.26 16.80 1.82
C LEU A 198 -9.25 17.90 1.40
N LYS A 199 -8.79 18.94 0.71
CA LYS A 199 -9.67 19.93 0.09
C LYS A 199 -10.49 19.31 -1.04
N GLY A 200 -9.87 18.49 -1.89
CA GLY A 200 -10.55 17.73 -2.95
C GLY A 200 -11.64 16.84 -2.38
N GLU A 201 -11.32 16.03 -1.37
CA GLU A 201 -12.27 15.18 -0.66
C GLU A 201 -13.37 15.99 0.04
N SER A 202 -13.05 17.15 0.61
CA SER A 202 -14.05 18.05 1.18
C SER A 202 -14.95 18.68 0.11
N THR A 203 -14.45 18.96 -1.09
CA THR A 203 -15.27 19.49 -2.19
C THR A 203 -16.13 18.41 -2.82
N ASP A 204 -15.61 17.19 -2.96
CA ASP A 204 -16.34 16.04 -3.49
C ASP A 204 -17.41 15.56 -2.49
N PHE A 205 -17.14 15.66 -1.19
CA PHE A 205 -18.15 15.44 -0.17
C PHE A 205 -19.18 16.59 -0.11
N ALA A 206 -18.79 17.83 -0.39
CA ALA A 206 -19.72 18.96 -0.44
C ALA A 206 -20.63 18.91 -1.67
N THR A 207 -20.13 18.43 -2.83
CA THR A 207 -20.96 18.17 -4.02
C THR A 207 -21.85 16.95 -3.79
N ALA A 208 -21.34 15.87 -3.17
CA ALA A 208 -22.15 14.72 -2.76
C ALA A 208 -23.25 15.11 -1.76
N SER A 209 -22.96 15.97 -0.78
CA SER A 209 -23.93 16.48 0.19
C SER A 209 -24.97 17.41 -0.46
N LYS A 210 -24.59 18.23 -1.43
CA LYS A 210 -25.54 19.03 -2.23
C LYS A 210 -26.43 18.16 -3.10
N ASN A 211 -25.88 17.10 -3.69
CA ASN A 211 -26.64 16.13 -4.48
C ASN A 211 -27.59 15.33 -3.59
N LEU A 212 -27.14 14.90 -2.40
CA LEU A 212 -27.99 14.23 -1.40
C LEU A 212 -29.14 15.15 -0.94
N ALA A 213 -28.86 16.42 -0.66
CA ALA A 213 -29.89 17.39 -0.30
C ALA A 213 -30.84 17.71 -1.46
N ALA A 214 -30.38 17.66 -2.72
CA ALA A 214 -31.24 17.80 -3.89
C ALA A 214 -32.14 16.56 -4.09
N THR A 215 -31.61 15.36 -3.86
CA THR A 215 -32.39 14.12 -3.89
C THR A 215 -33.38 14.03 -2.73
N GLU A 216 -33.02 14.49 -1.52
CA GLU A 216 -33.93 14.55 -0.38
C GLU A 216 -35.08 15.53 -0.63
N LYS A 217 -34.80 16.69 -1.24
CA LYS A 217 -35.86 17.63 -1.66
C LYS A 217 -36.79 17.03 -2.70
N LEU A 218 -36.26 16.29 -3.67
CA LEU A 218 -37.07 15.62 -4.68
C LEU A 218 -37.93 14.51 -4.06
N VAL A 219 -37.38 13.75 -3.10
CA VAL A 219 -38.09 12.72 -2.34
C VAL A 219 -39.19 13.33 -1.46
N ASP A 220 -38.93 14.47 -0.81
CA ASP A 220 -39.95 15.19 -0.03
C ASP A 220 -41.04 15.78 -0.93
N GLU A 221 -40.70 16.21 -2.14
CA GLU A 221 -41.66 16.67 -3.14
C GLU A 221 -42.52 15.52 -3.67
N PHE A 222 -41.95 14.34 -3.89
CA PHE A 222 -42.69 13.12 -4.24
C PHE A 222 -43.56 12.62 -3.08
N LYS A 223 -43.09 12.70 -1.83
CA LYS A 223 -43.90 12.36 -0.65
C LYS A 223 -45.09 13.30 -0.50
N LYS A 224 -44.90 14.61 -0.65
CA LYS A 224 -46.01 15.58 -0.63
C LYS A 224 -47.03 15.32 -1.74
N LYS A 225 -46.58 14.96 -2.94
CA LYS A 225 -47.47 14.58 -4.04
C LYS A 225 -48.25 13.30 -3.72
N LEU A 226 -47.58 12.27 -3.21
CA LEU A 226 -48.21 11.02 -2.78
C LEU A 226 -49.22 11.23 -1.64
N ASP A 227 -48.90 12.08 -0.66
CA ASP A 227 -49.81 12.41 0.43
C ASP A 227 -51.00 13.23 -0.04
N SER A 228 -50.82 14.14 -1.01
CA SER A 228 -51.94 14.87 -1.64
C SER A 228 -52.86 13.94 -2.44
N GLU A 229 -52.29 13.01 -3.22
CA GLU A 229 -53.06 12.00 -3.96
C GLU A 229 -53.79 11.04 -3.03
N ARG A 230 -53.17 10.64 -1.91
CA ARG A 230 -53.82 9.85 -0.85
C ARG A 230 -54.96 10.61 -0.19
N GLN A 231 -54.78 11.90 0.11
CA GLN A 231 -55.86 12.72 0.67
C GLN A 231 -57.02 12.86 -0.32
N GLU A 232 -56.73 13.05 -1.62
CA GLU A 232 -57.78 13.05 -2.65
C GLU A 232 -58.48 11.69 -2.75
N HIS A 233 -57.74 10.57 -2.69
CA HIS A 233 -58.33 9.22 -2.62
C HIS A 233 -59.25 9.04 -1.43
N THR A 234 -58.86 9.50 -0.23
CA THR A 234 -59.71 9.40 0.97
C THR A 234 -60.96 10.27 0.87
N LYS A 235 -60.86 11.46 0.27
CA LYS A 235 -62.00 12.34 0.02
C LYS A 235 -62.96 11.73 -0.98
N LEU A 236 -62.46 11.24 -2.13
CA LEU A 236 -63.27 10.57 -3.14
C LEU A 236 -63.95 9.32 -2.56
N ASN A 237 -63.25 8.48 -1.79
CA ASN A 237 -63.85 7.32 -1.14
C ASN A 237 -64.94 7.71 -0.11
N SER A 238 -64.74 8.81 0.62
CA SER A 238 -65.76 9.34 1.53
C SER A 238 -66.98 9.89 0.80
N GLU A 239 -66.82 10.40 -0.42
CA GLU A 239 -67.91 10.87 -1.28
C GLU A 239 -68.62 9.69 -1.95
N LEU A 240 -67.88 8.66 -2.36
CA LEU A 240 -68.41 7.44 -2.97
C LEU A 240 -69.30 6.67 -1.99
N THR A 241 -68.83 6.51 -0.74
CA THR A 241 -69.62 5.88 0.34
C THR A 241 -70.88 6.67 0.70
N LYS A 242 -70.81 8.01 0.74
CA LYS A 242 -72.00 8.86 0.98
C LYS A 242 -73.02 8.75 -0.15
N LEU A 243 -72.56 8.71 -1.40
CA LEU A 243 -73.43 8.57 -2.57
C LEU A 243 -74.04 7.17 -2.66
N GLU A 244 -73.29 6.13 -2.28
CA GLU A 244 -73.81 4.76 -2.15
C GLU A 244 -74.89 4.67 -1.07
N ASP A 245 -74.69 5.30 0.09
CA ASP A 245 -75.69 5.38 1.16
C ASP A 245 -76.94 6.16 0.73
N GLU A 246 -76.77 7.25 -0.02
CA GLU A 246 -77.88 8.02 -0.58
C GLU A 246 -78.65 7.23 -1.65
N ALA A 247 -77.96 6.51 -2.53
CA ALA A 247 -78.58 5.63 -3.52
C ALA A 247 -79.36 4.49 -2.84
N ALA A 248 -78.81 3.89 -1.78
CA ALA A 248 -79.49 2.87 -0.98
C ALA A 248 -80.77 3.43 -0.33
N ARG A 249 -80.70 4.60 0.32
CA ARG A 249 -81.88 5.25 0.93
C ARG A 249 -82.96 5.61 -0.09
N LYS A 250 -82.57 6.09 -1.27
CA LYS A 250 -83.52 6.40 -2.36
C LYS A 250 -84.16 5.11 -2.90
N SER A 251 -83.41 4.02 -3.04
CA SER A 251 -83.94 2.72 -3.45
C SER A 251 -84.95 2.14 -2.44
N GLU A 252 -84.68 2.26 -1.13
CA GLU A 252 -85.63 1.85 -0.08
C GLU A 252 -86.91 2.68 -0.10
N ARG A 253 -86.80 3.97 -0.42
CA ARG A 253 -87.95 4.87 -0.59
C ARG A 253 -88.83 4.45 -1.76
N ILE A 254 -88.24 4.06 -2.89
CA ILE A 254 -88.93 3.55 -4.07
C ILE A 254 -89.71 2.27 -3.74
N VAL A 255 -89.06 1.29 -3.10
CA VAL A 255 -89.72 0.04 -2.68
C VAL A 255 -90.89 0.31 -1.73
N SER A 256 -90.76 1.31 -0.86
CA SER A 256 -91.84 1.72 0.05
C SER A 256 -93.02 2.33 -0.71
N LEU A 257 -92.76 3.18 -1.70
CA LEU A 257 -93.80 3.81 -2.54
C LEU A 257 -94.49 2.80 -3.45
N GLU A 258 -93.74 1.88 -4.08
CA GLU A 258 -94.30 0.78 -4.88
C GLU A 258 -95.24 -0.12 -4.05
N LYS A 259 -94.92 -0.33 -2.77
CA LYS A 259 -95.75 -1.11 -1.86
C LYS A 259 -97.05 -0.40 -1.47
N LEU A 260 -97.02 0.94 -1.38
CA LEU A 260 -98.21 1.76 -1.16
C LEU A 260 -99.13 1.77 -2.40
N ILE A 261 -98.55 1.88 -3.61
CA ILE A 261 -99.31 1.83 -4.87
C ILE A 261 -100.01 0.47 -5.03
N LYS A 262 -99.33 -0.64 -4.70
CA LYS A 262 -99.94 -1.99 -4.73
C LYS A 262 -101.05 -2.18 -3.70
N SER A 263 -100.96 -1.58 -2.51
CA SER A 263 -102.07 -1.63 -1.54
C SER A 263 -103.29 -0.81 -1.99
N GLU A 264 -103.09 0.28 -2.73
CA GLU A 264 -104.20 1.07 -3.30
C GLU A 264 -104.84 0.39 -4.53
N GLU A 265 -104.11 -0.44 -5.27
CA GLU A 265 -104.67 -1.27 -6.35
C GLU A 265 -105.58 -2.41 -5.85
N GLU A 266 -105.33 -2.96 -4.66
CA GLU A 266 -106.22 -3.98 -4.05
C GLU A 266 -107.50 -3.36 -3.46
N ASP A 267 -107.48 -2.08 -3.07
CA ASP A 267 -108.64 -1.35 -2.52
C ASP A 267 -109.59 -0.76 -3.60
N GLU A 268 -109.19 -0.68 -4.89
CA GLU A 268 -110.05 -0.24 -6.01
C GLU A 268 -110.99 -1.36 -6.55
N ALA A 269 -110.85 -2.61 -6.12
CA ALA A 269 -111.60 -3.76 -6.66
C ALA A 269 -112.84 -4.21 -5.86
N LEU A 270 -113.19 -3.56 -4.74
CA LEU A 270 -114.39 -3.89 -3.96
C LEU A 270 -115.23 -2.65 -3.59
N SER A 271 -116.33 -2.42 -4.33
CA SER A 271 -117.68 -2.13 -3.80
C SER A 271 -118.51 -1.16 -4.67
N LYS A 272 -119.38 -1.73 -5.52
CA LYS A 272 -120.75 -1.25 -5.68
C LYS A 272 -121.72 -2.42 -5.44
N GLN A 273 -122.46 -2.26 -4.33
CA GLN A 273 -123.76 -2.85 -3.95
C GLN A 273 -123.83 -4.18 -3.17
N ASP A 274 -124.31 -4.00 -1.92
CA ASP A 274 -124.99 -4.90 -0.96
C ASP A 274 -126.29 -5.57 -1.51
N PRO A 275 -127.05 -6.46 -0.81
CA PRO A 275 -127.03 -6.72 0.66
C PRO A 275 -127.34 -8.16 1.22
N VAL A 276 -127.05 -8.31 2.53
CA VAL A 276 -127.57 -9.21 3.62
C VAL A 276 -127.23 -10.74 3.68
N SER A 277 -126.53 -11.19 4.76
CA SER A 277 -127.10 -11.98 5.90
C SER A 277 -126.10 -12.90 6.67
N SER A 278 -126.03 -12.75 8.01
CA SER A 278 -125.83 -13.75 9.12
C SER A 278 -124.77 -14.87 9.02
N GLY A 279 -123.97 -15.28 10.02
CA GLY A 279 -123.83 -14.98 11.46
C GLY A 279 -122.96 -16.06 12.16
N THR A 280 -122.33 -15.67 13.28
CA THR A 280 -121.89 -16.45 14.48
C THR A 280 -120.68 -17.43 14.50
N SER A 281 -119.76 -17.13 15.44
CA SER A 281 -119.17 -18.00 16.50
C SER A 281 -117.80 -18.70 16.36
N GLN A 282 -116.91 -18.28 17.29
CA GLN A 282 -116.14 -19.09 18.27
C GLN A 282 -114.69 -19.63 18.00
N THR A 283 -113.81 -19.19 18.92
CA THR A 283 -112.83 -19.95 19.76
C THR A 283 -111.42 -20.32 19.27
N SER A 284 -110.45 -19.84 20.06
CA SER A 284 -109.27 -20.55 20.65
C SER A 284 -108.10 -20.94 19.73
N THR A 285 -106.80 -20.96 20.08
CA THR A 285 -106.00 -20.67 21.30
C THR A 285 -104.50 -20.87 20.97
N PHE A 286 -103.60 -20.31 21.83
CA PHE A 286 -102.23 -20.77 22.17
C PHE A 286 -101.10 -20.65 21.10
N LYS A 287 -99.82 -20.33 21.36
CA LYS A 287 -98.90 -20.18 22.52
C LYS A 287 -97.68 -19.36 21.99
N SER A 288 -97.28 -18.21 22.54
CA SER A 288 -96.37 -17.98 23.68
C SER A 288 -94.93 -18.55 23.58
N LYS A 289 -93.90 -17.69 23.69
CA LYS A 289 -92.93 -17.58 24.83
C LYS A 289 -91.62 -16.86 24.41
N LYS A 290 -91.34 -15.69 25.02
CA LYS A 290 -90.34 -15.42 26.10
C LYS A 290 -88.94 -15.04 25.54
N LYS A 291 -88.18 -14.07 26.06
CA LYS A 291 -88.18 -13.41 27.39
C LYS A 291 -87.26 -12.18 27.37
N LYS A 292 -87.72 -11.07 28.00
CA LYS A 292 -87.04 -10.19 29.00
C LYS A 292 -85.57 -9.76 28.74
N LYS A 293 -85.18 -8.50 28.99
CA LYS A 293 -85.32 -7.81 30.29
C LYS A 293 -84.87 -6.33 30.23
N LYS A 294 -85.64 -5.45 30.92
CA LYS A 294 -85.31 -4.12 31.52
C LYS A 294 -84.84 -3.03 30.54
N GLY A 295 -85.53 -1.88 30.39
CA GLY A 295 -86.01 -0.96 31.43
C GLY A 295 -84.86 -0.04 31.86
N LYS A 296 -84.94 1.29 31.91
CA LYS A 296 -86.10 2.18 31.96
C LYS A 296 -85.56 3.62 31.78
N SER A 297 -86.33 4.41 31.05
CA SER A 297 -86.61 5.84 31.24
C SER A 297 -85.52 6.91 31.18
N GLN A 298 -85.88 7.89 30.34
CA GLN A 298 -85.93 9.34 30.60
C GLN A 298 -84.62 10.10 30.38
N ASN A 299 -84.62 11.27 29.78
CA ASN A 299 -85.61 12.01 29.01
C ASN A 299 -84.83 13.18 28.40
N THR A 300 -84.98 13.36 27.09
CA THR A 300 -85.40 14.65 26.51
C THR A 300 -84.69 15.93 26.99
N SER A 301 -84.05 16.62 26.06
CA SER A 301 -84.60 17.90 25.62
C SER A 301 -83.88 18.37 24.36
N SER A 302 -84.60 18.21 23.26
CA SER A 302 -84.56 19.10 22.12
C SER A 302 -84.86 20.55 22.54
N ASN A 303 -84.24 21.53 21.87
CA ASN A 303 -84.92 22.39 20.88
C ASN A 303 -84.15 23.70 20.65
N ALA A 304 -83.84 23.97 19.38
CA ALA A 304 -83.82 25.30 18.84
C ALA A 304 -85.08 25.48 17.95
N LYS A 305 -85.90 26.49 18.31
CA LYS A 305 -86.74 27.38 17.47
C LYS A 305 -87.44 26.78 16.23
N VAL A 306 -88.77 26.59 16.19
CA VAL A 306 -89.86 27.61 16.01
C VAL A 306 -89.66 28.38 14.69
N LEU A 307 -90.47 28.25 13.62
CA LEU A 307 -91.89 28.67 13.38
C LEU A 307 -92.15 28.52 11.84
N PRO A 308 -93.35 28.69 11.23
CA PRO A 308 -94.66 28.01 11.38
C PRO A 308 -95.23 27.38 10.07
N SER A 309 -96.27 26.53 10.24
CA SER A 309 -97.28 26.02 9.26
C SER A 309 -98.24 27.13 8.75
N PRO A 310 -99.37 26.91 7.98
CA PRO A 310 -100.02 25.74 7.31
C PRO A 310 -100.53 26.13 5.87
N PRO A 311 -101.64 25.62 5.23
CA PRO A 311 -102.51 24.45 5.41
C PRO A 311 -102.83 23.61 4.12
N LEU A 312 -103.42 22.43 4.34
CA LEU A 312 -104.14 21.59 3.35
C LEU A 312 -105.47 22.24 2.91
N PRO A 313 -106.04 21.90 1.73
CA PRO A 313 -107.19 20.98 1.71
C PRO A 313 -107.27 20.06 0.46
N GLY A 314 -107.94 18.91 0.60
CA GLY A 314 -107.91 17.82 -0.38
C GLY A 314 -108.96 17.80 -1.48
N SER A 315 -108.80 16.85 -2.39
CA SER A 315 -109.85 16.18 -3.15
C SER A 315 -109.31 14.87 -3.74
N SER A 316 -110.18 13.87 -3.76
CA SER A 316 -110.04 12.56 -4.42
C SER A 316 -109.67 12.66 -5.92
N ALA A 317 -108.89 11.67 -6.38
CA ALA A 317 -108.49 11.33 -7.76
C ALA A 317 -107.10 11.81 -8.28
N ASP A 318 -106.43 12.75 -7.61
CA ASP A 318 -105.06 13.20 -8.00
C ASP A 318 -103.90 12.53 -7.24
N GLN A 319 -104.19 11.66 -6.25
CA GLN A 319 -103.12 11.03 -5.47
C GLN A 319 -102.32 10.00 -6.29
N LYS A 320 -102.92 9.32 -7.27
CA LYS A 320 -102.21 8.35 -8.13
C LYS A 320 -101.23 9.05 -9.08
N SER A 321 -101.65 10.16 -9.71
CA SER A 321 -100.78 10.96 -10.58
C SER A 321 -99.67 11.68 -9.79
N ASP A 322 -99.95 12.19 -8.59
CA ASP A 322 -98.94 12.80 -7.73
C ASP A 322 -97.96 11.78 -7.11
N LEU A 323 -98.43 10.57 -6.77
CA LEU A 323 -97.55 9.48 -6.34
C LEU A 323 -96.72 8.93 -7.52
N ASP A 324 -97.30 8.76 -8.70
CA ASP A 324 -96.57 8.35 -9.90
C ASP A 324 -95.56 9.42 -10.36
N ASN A 325 -95.92 10.70 -10.31
CA ASN A 325 -95.00 11.80 -10.61
C ASN A 325 -93.85 11.85 -9.60
N ARG A 326 -94.11 11.63 -8.31
CA ARG A 326 -93.05 11.50 -7.28
C ARG A 326 -92.19 10.25 -7.46
N LEU A 327 -92.77 9.13 -7.89
CA LEU A 327 -92.02 7.92 -8.21
C LEU A 327 -91.13 8.16 -9.44
N HIS A 328 -91.63 8.85 -10.47
CA HIS A 328 -90.86 9.18 -11.66
C HIS A 328 -89.75 10.20 -11.38
N GLU A 329 -90.01 11.21 -10.54
CA GLU A 329 -89.01 12.19 -10.12
C GLU A 329 -87.91 11.53 -9.27
N THR A 330 -88.27 10.64 -8.35
CA THR A 330 -87.29 9.87 -7.56
C THR A 330 -86.51 8.84 -8.39
N LEU A 331 -87.12 8.24 -9.42
CA LEU A 331 -86.44 7.37 -10.38
C LEU A 331 -85.45 8.14 -11.26
N LYS A 332 -85.81 9.35 -11.70
CA LYS A 332 -84.92 10.23 -12.46
C LYS A 332 -83.73 10.67 -11.61
N ASP A 333 -83.97 11.07 -10.37
CA ASP A 333 -82.90 11.40 -9.41
C ASP A 333 -82.00 10.19 -9.10
N LEU A 334 -82.55 8.98 -9.06
CA LEU A 334 -81.77 7.75 -8.90
C LEU A 334 -80.89 7.49 -10.14
N GLN A 335 -81.43 7.66 -11.35
CA GLN A 335 -80.66 7.54 -12.60
C GLN A 335 -79.53 8.58 -12.68
N GLU A 336 -79.79 9.83 -12.31
CA GLU A 336 -78.76 10.88 -12.27
C GLU A 336 -77.67 10.58 -11.23
N THR A 337 -78.02 10.01 -10.06
CA THR A 337 -77.02 9.53 -9.10
C THR A 337 -76.24 8.32 -9.60
N GLN A 338 -76.87 7.44 -10.36
CA GLN A 338 -76.26 6.23 -10.92
C GLN A 338 -75.32 6.55 -12.09
N GLU A 339 -75.62 7.57 -12.90
CA GLU A 339 -74.71 8.10 -13.91
C GLU A 339 -73.49 8.78 -13.28
N LYS A 340 -73.68 9.57 -12.21
CA LYS A 340 -72.56 10.17 -11.46
C LYS A 340 -71.65 9.09 -10.84
N LEU A 341 -72.23 8.00 -10.33
CA LEU A 341 -71.49 6.87 -9.76
C LEU A 341 -70.65 6.15 -10.83
N LYS A 342 -71.19 5.95 -12.05
CA LYS A 342 -70.44 5.38 -13.18
C LYS A 342 -69.27 6.26 -13.65
N VAL A 343 -69.46 7.58 -13.68
CA VAL A 343 -68.38 8.52 -14.08
C VAL A 343 -67.26 8.54 -13.06
N ILE A 344 -67.57 8.40 -11.76
CA ILE A 344 -66.56 8.32 -10.70
C ILE A 344 -65.86 6.95 -10.69
N GLN A 345 -66.58 5.85 -10.95
CA GLN A 345 -65.99 4.52 -11.13
C GLN A 345 -65.02 4.46 -12.32
N SER A 346 -65.37 5.05 -13.46
CA SER A 346 -64.46 5.15 -14.62
C SER A 346 -63.17 5.91 -14.26
N LYS A 347 -63.25 6.98 -13.48
CA LYS A 347 -62.07 7.73 -13.02
C LYS A 347 -61.23 6.95 -12.00
N TYR A 348 -61.85 6.11 -11.19
CA TYR A 348 -61.16 5.22 -10.25
C TYR A 348 -60.41 4.12 -11.00
N ASP A 349 -61.03 3.51 -12.01
CA ASP A 349 -60.42 2.47 -12.84
C ASP A 349 -59.24 2.99 -13.67
N ASP A 350 -59.33 4.21 -14.20
CA ASP A 350 -58.22 4.87 -14.92
C ASP A 350 -57.01 5.16 -14.01
N LEU A 351 -57.25 5.48 -12.72
CA LEU A 351 -56.21 5.69 -11.71
C LEU A 351 -55.56 4.38 -11.24
N VAL A 352 -56.33 3.30 -11.12
CA VAL A 352 -55.81 1.96 -10.81
C VAL A 352 -54.94 1.44 -11.95
N ALA A 353 -55.30 1.70 -13.21
CA ALA A 353 -54.47 1.37 -14.36
C ALA A 353 -53.13 2.13 -14.37
N ALA A 354 -53.10 3.39 -13.91
CA ALA A 354 -51.86 4.15 -13.74
C ALA A 354 -50.98 3.61 -12.59
N SER A 355 -51.58 3.09 -11.52
CA SER A 355 -50.85 2.41 -10.42
C SER A 355 -50.16 1.12 -10.88
N GLY A 356 -50.76 0.36 -11.79
CA GLY A 356 -50.17 -0.88 -12.32
C GLY A 356 -48.84 -0.69 -13.06
N ASN A 357 -48.64 0.47 -13.71
CA ASN A 357 -47.37 0.82 -14.36
C ASN A 357 -46.26 1.16 -13.36
N SER A 358 -46.60 1.60 -12.13
CA SER A 358 -45.61 1.81 -11.07
C SER A 358 -45.17 0.50 -10.43
N GLU A 359 -46.05 -0.50 -10.37
CA GLU A 359 -45.76 -1.83 -9.82
C GLU A 359 -44.90 -2.67 -10.79
N SER A 360 -45.09 -2.51 -12.11
CA SER A 360 -44.23 -3.14 -13.12
C SER A 360 -42.79 -2.58 -13.11
N LEU A 361 -42.62 -1.26 -12.95
CA LEU A 361 -41.30 -0.65 -12.79
C LEU A 361 -40.61 -1.07 -11.49
N GLN A 362 -41.37 -1.27 -10.40
CA GLN A 362 -40.83 -1.79 -9.15
C GLN A 362 -40.35 -3.24 -9.29
N LEU A 363 -41.10 -4.10 -9.99
CA LEU A 363 -40.68 -5.48 -10.28
C LEU A 363 -39.41 -5.55 -11.15
N GLU A 364 -39.20 -4.59 -12.04
CA GLU A 364 -37.99 -4.53 -12.88
C GLU A 364 -36.77 -3.98 -12.11
N LEU A 365 -36.99 -3.04 -11.18
CA LEU A 365 -35.98 -2.62 -10.20
C LEU A 365 -35.59 -3.76 -9.24
N GLU A 366 -36.55 -4.59 -8.81
CA GLU A 366 -36.29 -5.76 -7.96
C GLU A 366 -35.47 -6.83 -8.71
N LYS A 367 -35.79 -7.07 -9.99
CA LYS A 367 -35.04 -8.01 -10.85
C LYS A 367 -33.61 -7.55 -11.11
N THR A 368 -33.40 -6.29 -11.47
CA THR A 368 -32.07 -5.73 -11.70
C THR A 368 -31.23 -5.72 -10.41
N ARG A 369 -31.86 -5.45 -9.26
CA ARG A 369 -31.21 -5.58 -7.95
C ARG A 369 -30.79 -7.03 -7.66
N GLY A 370 -31.65 -8.01 -7.96
CA GLY A 370 -31.32 -9.43 -7.81
C GLY A 370 -30.23 -9.91 -8.78
N GLU A 371 -30.10 -9.31 -9.96
CA GLU A 371 -28.99 -9.57 -10.88
C GLU A 371 -27.67 -8.97 -10.39
N ILE A 372 -27.70 -7.77 -9.81
CA ILE A 372 -26.54 -7.16 -9.17
C ILE A 372 -26.06 -8.02 -7.99
N GLU A 373 -26.97 -8.49 -7.13
CA GLU A 373 -26.63 -9.36 -6.00
C GLU A 373 -26.01 -10.70 -6.46
N LYS A 374 -26.51 -11.29 -7.56
CA LYS A 374 -25.88 -12.48 -8.16
C LYS A 374 -24.48 -12.19 -8.69
N LEU A 375 -24.28 -11.06 -9.37
CA LEU A 375 -22.97 -10.65 -9.87
C LEU A 375 -21.98 -10.33 -8.74
N GLU A 376 -22.45 -9.82 -7.60
CA GLU A 376 -21.63 -9.62 -6.39
C GLU A 376 -21.21 -10.97 -5.80
N VAL A 377 -22.14 -11.91 -5.66
CA VAL A 377 -21.85 -13.27 -5.19
C VAL A 377 -20.91 -14.02 -6.14
N ASP A 378 -21.09 -13.88 -7.45
CA ASP A 378 -20.20 -14.46 -8.46
C ASP A 378 -18.80 -13.82 -8.44
N ASN A 379 -18.69 -12.50 -8.24
CA ASN A 379 -17.39 -11.82 -8.07
C ASN A 379 -16.67 -12.28 -6.80
N GLU A 380 -17.40 -12.44 -5.69
CA GLU A 380 -16.82 -13.01 -4.47
C GLU A 380 -16.38 -14.47 -4.66
N ARG A 381 -17.15 -15.28 -5.40
CA ARG A 381 -16.77 -16.65 -5.75
C ARG A 381 -15.51 -16.66 -6.60
N LEU A 382 -15.45 -15.85 -7.65
CA LEU A 382 -14.28 -15.73 -8.53
C LEU A 382 -13.03 -15.24 -7.77
N LEU A 383 -13.20 -14.32 -6.80
CA LEU A 383 -12.11 -13.88 -5.94
C LEU A 383 -11.59 -15.01 -5.03
N ARG A 384 -12.48 -15.85 -4.49
CA ARG A 384 -12.09 -17.04 -3.72
C ARG A 384 -11.39 -18.08 -4.59
N GLU A 385 -11.91 -18.37 -5.78
CA GLU A 385 -11.27 -19.28 -6.75
C GLU A 385 -9.90 -18.76 -7.22
N LEU A 386 -9.75 -17.44 -7.40
CA LEU A 386 -8.46 -16.81 -7.72
C LEU A 386 -7.47 -16.89 -6.54
N GLN A 387 -7.94 -16.83 -5.30
CA GLN A 387 -7.11 -17.05 -4.13
C GLN A 387 -6.71 -18.53 -3.96
N GLU A 388 -7.61 -19.48 -4.24
CA GLU A 388 -7.33 -20.92 -4.18
C GLU A 388 -6.37 -21.35 -5.29
N SER A 389 -6.60 -20.95 -6.54
CA SER A 389 -5.68 -21.20 -7.64
C SER A 389 -4.29 -20.59 -7.40
N LYS A 390 -4.21 -19.42 -6.75
CA LYS A 390 -2.93 -18.82 -6.34
C LYS A 390 -2.23 -19.63 -5.25
N LYS A 391 -2.96 -20.26 -4.33
CA LYS A 391 -2.39 -21.18 -3.32
C LYS A 391 -1.92 -22.48 -3.98
N GLU A 392 -2.70 -23.05 -4.88
CA GLU A 392 -2.31 -24.25 -5.65
C GLU A 392 -1.09 -24.01 -6.53
N LEU A 393 -0.99 -22.82 -7.17
CA LEU A 393 0.16 -22.47 -7.98
C LEU A 393 1.44 -22.36 -7.13
N LYS A 394 1.34 -21.82 -5.91
CA LYS A 394 2.46 -21.78 -4.95
C LYS A 394 2.88 -23.18 -4.53
N PHE A 395 1.92 -24.03 -4.18
CA PHE A 395 2.19 -25.42 -3.81
C PHE A 395 2.85 -26.18 -4.97
N LYS A 396 2.33 -26.05 -6.20
CA LYS A 396 2.96 -26.65 -7.38
C LYS A 396 4.34 -26.07 -7.70
N SER A 397 4.59 -24.79 -7.41
CA SER A 397 5.94 -24.22 -7.57
C SER A 397 6.92 -24.79 -6.54
N GLU A 398 6.48 -25.02 -5.31
CA GLU A 398 7.27 -25.68 -4.26
C GLU A 398 7.49 -27.16 -4.59
N GLU A 399 6.50 -27.86 -5.12
CA GLU A 399 6.66 -29.23 -5.64
C GLU A 399 7.64 -29.30 -6.81
N VAL A 400 7.61 -28.33 -7.73
CA VAL A 400 8.57 -28.27 -8.85
C VAL A 400 10.00 -28.02 -8.36
N GLU A 401 10.21 -27.19 -7.33
CA GLU A 401 11.53 -27.05 -6.69
C GLU A 401 11.96 -28.36 -6.02
N ASN A 402 11.07 -29.01 -5.27
CA ASN A 402 11.37 -30.29 -4.63
C ASN A 402 11.70 -31.39 -5.65
N VAL A 403 10.96 -31.47 -6.77
CA VAL A 403 11.26 -32.40 -7.87
C VAL A 403 12.57 -32.06 -8.55
N LYS A 404 12.92 -30.77 -8.68
CA LYS A 404 14.20 -30.33 -9.26
C LYS A 404 15.39 -30.74 -8.39
N ASP A 405 15.26 -30.68 -7.07
CA ASP A 405 16.27 -31.13 -6.13
C ASP A 405 16.37 -32.67 -6.07
N LEU A 406 15.24 -33.37 -6.16
CA LEU A 406 15.23 -34.83 -6.29
C LEU A 406 15.91 -35.28 -7.60
N LEU A 407 15.64 -34.60 -8.72
CA LEU A 407 16.26 -34.90 -10.02
C LEU A 407 17.77 -34.63 -10.03
N LYS A 408 18.22 -33.64 -9.26
CA LYS A 408 19.64 -33.35 -9.06
C LYS A 408 20.33 -34.44 -8.25
N THR A 409 19.63 -35.00 -7.25
CA THR A 409 20.13 -36.10 -6.42
C THR A 409 20.18 -37.41 -7.21
N VAL A 410 19.10 -37.75 -7.94
CA VAL A 410 19.07 -38.92 -8.83
C VAL A 410 20.09 -38.79 -9.96
N GLY A 411 20.33 -37.58 -10.47
CA GLY A 411 21.39 -37.31 -11.44
C GLY A 411 22.79 -37.62 -10.90
N ASN A 412 23.06 -37.29 -9.63
CA ASN A 412 24.33 -37.60 -8.97
C ASN A 412 24.47 -39.12 -8.73
N GLU A 413 23.41 -39.79 -8.27
CA GLU A 413 23.40 -41.24 -8.04
C GLU A 413 23.57 -42.05 -9.34
N LEU A 414 23.02 -41.57 -10.46
CA LEU A 414 23.15 -42.24 -11.76
C LEU A 414 24.57 -42.11 -12.35
N VAL A 415 25.30 -41.06 -11.99
CA VAL A 415 26.72 -40.90 -12.32
C VAL A 415 27.58 -41.83 -11.47
N GLU A 416 27.31 -41.95 -10.17
CA GLU A 416 27.98 -42.90 -9.28
C GLU A 416 27.71 -44.38 -9.68
N ALA A 417 26.48 -44.72 -10.05
CA ALA A 417 26.14 -46.03 -10.57
C ALA A 417 26.85 -46.33 -11.90
N LYS A 418 27.04 -45.32 -12.75
CA LYS A 418 27.75 -45.47 -14.03
C LYS A 418 29.25 -45.68 -13.84
N ASP A 419 29.85 -45.02 -12.84
CA ASP A 419 31.27 -45.19 -12.50
C ASP A 419 31.55 -46.52 -11.80
N THR A 420 30.60 -47.04 -11.02
CA THR A 420 30.71 -48.39 -10.42
C THR A 420 30.55 -49.51 -11.44
N ILE A 421 29.67 -49.35 -12.45
CA ILE A 421 29.52 -50.33 -13.56
C ILE A 421 30.77 -50.39 -14.45
N LYS A 422 31.57 -49.32 -14.53
CA LYS A 422 32.80 -49.28 -15.33
C LYS A 422 33.96 -50.11 -14.72
N ASN A 423 33.86 -50.47 -13.44
CA ASN A 423 34.93 -51.14 -12.69
C ASN A 423 34.77 -52.67 -12.59
N SER A 424 33.68 -53.26 -13.11
CA SER A 424 33.48 -54.72 -13.11
C SER A 424 33.50 -55.29 -14.53
N ASN A 425 34.69 -55.49 -15.09
CA ASN A 425 34.85 -56.23 -16.34
C ASN A 425 35.73 -57.47 -16.13
N GLY A 426 35.09 -58.64 -16.06
CA GLY A 426 35.81 -59.92 -16.13
C GLY A 426 34.97 -61.14 -15.75
N ALA A 427 34.18 -61.69 -16.70
CA ALA A 427 34.02 -63.14 -16.94
C ALA A 427 32.90 -63.44 -17.97
N SER A 428 33.08 -64.54 -18.71
CA SER A 428 32.10 -65.29 -19.53
C SER A 428 31.92 -64.91 -21.01
N GLU A 429 32.74 -65.54 -21.85
CA GLU A 429 32.79 -65.44 -23.31
C GLU A 429 31.58 -66.07 -24.04
N THR A 430 30.76 -66.86 -23.33
CA THR A 430 29.51 -67.45 -23.84
C THR A 430 28.30 -66.56 -23.58
N GLU A 431 28.28 -65.84 -22.45
CA GLU A 431 27.38 -64.70 -22.24
C GLU A 431 27.73 -63.56 -23.20
N MET A 432 29.01 -63.34 -23.53
CA MET A 432 29.44 -62.32 -24.49
C MET A 432 28.82 -62.47 -25.89
N LYS A 433 28.46 -63.69 -26.33
CA LYS A 433 27.76 -63.93 -27.61
C LYS A 433 26.25 -63.66 -27.52
N HIS A 434 25.60 -64.09 -26.44
CA HIS A 434 24.19 -63.79 -26.18
C HIS A 434 23.99 -62.28 -25.93
N LEU A 435 24.83 -61.69 -25.08
CA LEU A 435 24.96 -60.25 -24.90
C LEU A 435 25.39 -59.54 -26.16
N LYS A 436 26.17 -60.12 -27.09
CA LYS A 436 26.44 -59.49 -28.41
C LYS A 436 25.18 -59.43 -29.25
N SER A 437 24.39 -60.50 -29.29
CA SER A 437 23.13 -60.52 -30.04
C SER A 437 22.07 -59.59 -29.43
N GLN A 438 21.99 -59.54 -28.10
CA GLN A 438 21.18 -58.56 -27.37
C GLN A 438 21.76 -57.14 -27.49
N LEU A 439 23.09 -56.96 -27.56
CA LEU A 439 23.72 -55.67 -27.83
C LEU A 439 23.42 -55.21 -29.24
N GLU A 440 23.36 -56.11 -30.21
CA GLU A 440 23.04 -55.77 -31.59
C GLU A 440 21.55 -55.43 -31.74
N SER A 441 20.65 -56.14 -31.04
CA SER A 441 19.22 -55.76 -31.00
C SER A 441 19.00 -54.46 -30.23
N LEU A 442 19.67 -54.26 -29.10
CA LEU A 442 19.65 -53.01 -28.33
C LEU A 442 20.36 -51.88 -29.07
N ARG A 443 21.35 -52.15 -29.92
CA ARG A 443 21.97 -51.16 -30.82
C ARG A 443 21.04 -50.79 -31.96
N SER A 444 20.32 -51.75 -32.53
CA SER A 444 19.30 -51.46 -33.55
C SER A 444 18.17 -50.62 -32.96
N GLN A 445 17.63 -51.02 -31.80
CA GLN A 445 16.62 -50.26 -31.06
C GLN A 445 17.15 -48.91 -30.57
N ASN A 446 18.39 -48.81 -30.11
CA ASN A 446 19.00 -47.53 -29.78
C ASN A 446 19.23 -46.68 -31.02
N SER A 447 19.54 -47.25 -32.18
CA SER A 447 19.66 -46.47 -33.43
C SER A 447 18.31 -45.95 -33.90
N GLU A 448 17.24 -46.73 -33.74
CA GLU A 448 15.88 -46.31 -34.05
C GLU A 448 15.38 -45.26 -33.06
N ASN A 449 15.65 -45.45 -31.77
CA ASN A 449 15.36 -44.47 -30.73
C ASN A 449 16.16 -43.18 -30.96
N ILE A 450 17.46 -43.25 -31.28
CA ILE A 450 18.29 -42.09 -31.61
C ILE A 450 17.72 -41.36 -32.83
N LYS A 451 17.30 -42.06 -33.88
CA LYS A 451 16.63 -41.43 -35.04
C LYS A 451 15.28 -40.78 -34.67
N SER A 452 14.50 -41.40 -33.79
CA SER A 452 13.26 -40.82 -33.26
C SER A 452 13.53 -39.60 -32.36
N TYR A 453 14.61 -39.61 -31.59
CA TYR A 453 15.06 -38.48 -30.79
C TYR A 453 15.62 -37.36 -31.67
N GLU A 454 16.34 -37.67 -32.74
CA GLU A 454 16.87 -36.69 -33.69
C GLU A 454 15.75 -36.01 -34.48
N THR A 455 14.73 -36.77 -34.90
CA THR A 455 13.55 -36.22 -35.58
C THR A 455 12.72 -35.35 -34.65
N THR A 456 12.41 -35.81 -33.43
CA THR A 456 11.72 -34.99 -32.42
C THR A 456 12.56 -33.79 -31.97
N GLN A 457 13.88 -33.91 -31.87
CA GLN A 457 14.78 -32.78 -31.55
C GLN A 457 14.85 -31.78 -32.71
N SER A 458 14.77 -32.23 -33.96
CA SER A 458 14.67 -31.35 -35.13
C SER A 458 13.34 -30.59 -35.14
N GLU A 459 12.23 -31.29 -34.88
CA GLU A 459 10.90 -30.68 -34.78
C GLU A 459 10.79 -29.69 -33.61
N LEU A 460 11.37 -30.02 -32.44
CA LEU A 460 11.43 -29.12 -31.29
C LEU A 460 12.32 -27.92 -31.58
N LYS A 461 13.47 -28.08 -32.25
CA LYS A 461 14.30 -26.96 -32.68
C LYS A 461 13.55 -26.05 -33.65
N GLN A 462 12.76 -26.62 -34.57
CA GLN A 462 11.96 -25.86 -35.51
C GLN A 462 10.83 -25.08 -34.81
N LYS A 463 10.16 -25.69 -33.82
CA LYS A 463 9.15 -25.02 -32.97
C LYS A 463 9.75 -23.94 -32.07
N VAL A 464 10.93 -24.19 -31.50
CA VAL A 464 11.65 -23.17 -30.72
C VAL A 464 12.05 -22.01 -31.62
N ALA A 465 12.52 -22.26 -32.84
CA ALA A 465 12.85 -21.21 -33.80
C ALA A 465 11.61 -20.41 -34.24
N SER A 466 10.45 -21.04 -34.44
CA SER A 466 9.21 -20.32 -34.77
C SER A 466 8.70 -19.50 -33.59
N LEU A 467 8.69 -20.04 -32.38
CA LEU A 467 8.30 -19.32 -31.17
C LEU A 467 9.26 -18.17 -30.86
N GLN A 468 10.55 -18.33 -31.13
CA GLN A 468 11.55 -17.28 -30.95
C GLN A 468 11.37 -16.16 -31.98
N LYS A 469 10.91 -16.48 -33.19
CA LYS A 469 10.53 -15.50 -34.21
C LYS A 469 9.25 -14.75 -33.82
N GLU A 470 8.20 -15.43 -33.40
CA GLU A 470 6.95 -14.81 -32.91
C GLU A 470 7.20 -13.95 -31.66
N LYS A 471 8.07 -14.40 -30.76
CA LYS A 471 8.51 -13.59 -29.61
C LYS A 471 9.20 -12.31 -30.07
N SER A 472 10.06 -12.37 -31.08
CA SER A 472 10.74 -11.18 -31.61
C SER A 472 9.79 -10.23 -32.36
N GLU A 473 8.74 -10.75 -33.00
CA GLU A 473 7.71 -9.95 -33.68
C GLU A 473 6.81 -9.26 -32.65
N THR A 474 6.37 -9.99 -31.61
CA THR A 474 5.58 -9.42 -30.51
C THR A 474 6.39 -8.43 -29.64
N GLU A 475 7.68 -8.65 -29.43
CA GLU A 475 8.57 -7.68 -28.77
C GLU A 475 8.68 -6.38 -29.57
N LYS A 476 8.73 -6.45 -30.91
CA LYS A 476 8.70 -5.26 -31.78
C LYS A 476 7.37 -4.53 -31.74
N GLU A 477 6.26 -5.27 -31.82
CA GLU A 477 4.92 -4.68 -31.68
C GLU A 477 4.72 -4.02 -30.30
N LEU A 478 5.26 -4.63 -29.25
CA LEU A 478 5.23 -4.07 -27.89
C LEU A 478 6.04 -2.77 -27.79
N ASP A 479 7.21 -2.70 -28.43
CA ASP A 479 8.01 -1.49 -28.47
C ASP A 479 7.37 -0.39 -29.34
N ASP A 480 6.75 -0.74 -30.47
CA ASP A 480 5.96 0.21 -31.28
C ASP A 480 4.75 0.74 -30.50
N LEU A 481 4.04 -0.11 -29.76
CA LEU A 481 2.96 0.27 -28.85
C LEU A 481 3.46 1.16 -27.70
N ARG A 482 4.66 0.90 -27.17
CA ARG A 482 5.29 1.77 -26.15
C ARG A 482 5.66 3.13 -26.71
N THR A 483 6.17 3.20 -27.94
CA THR A 483 6.50 4.49 -28.55
C THR A 483 5.25 5.32 -28.87
N THR A 484 4.17 4.68 -29.32
CA THR A 484 2.87 5.35 -29.56
C THR A 484 2.22 5.79 -28.25
N LEU A 485 2.24 4.95 -27.21
CA LEU A 485 1.76 5.31 -25.88
C LEU A 485 2.56 6.49 -25.29
N ASN A 486 3.89 6.52 -25.45
CA ASN A 486 4.71 7.64 -25.01
C ASN A 486 4.41 8.94 -25.79
N LYS A 487 4.14 8.86 -27.09
CA LYS A 487 3.69 10.02 -27.89
C LYS A 487 2.35 10.54 -27.38
N HIS A 488 1.36 9.67 -27.17
CA HIS A 488 0.07 10.06 -26.63
C HIS A 488 0.15 10.59 -25.20
N MET A 489 1.05 10.06 -24.37
CA MET A 489 1.31 10.59 -23.03
C MET A 489 1.92 12.01 -23.07
N GLN A 490 2.84 12.26 -24.02
CA GLN A 490 3.38 13.61 -24.24
C GLN A 490 2.30 14.57 -24.78
N GLU A 491 1.47 14.15 -25.73
CA GLU A 491 0.34 14.94 -26.24
C GLU A 491 -0.67 15.26 -25.14
N LYS A 492 -1.03 14.27 -24.31
CA LYS A 492 -1.88 14.45 -23.14
C LYS A 492 -1.29 15.45 -22.17
N SER A 493 0.02 15.41 -21.91
CA SER A 493 0.68 16.37 -21.02
C SER A 493 0.62 17.81 -21.55
N LYS A 494 0.83 18.02 -22.86
CA LYS A 494 0.72 19.32 -23.52
C LYS A 494 -0.71 19.85 -23.50
N LEU A 495 -1.69 18.99 -23.78
CA LEU A 495 -3.11 19.37 -23.68
C LEU A 495 -3.51 19.70 -22.23
N LEU A 496 -2.94 19.03 -21.23
CA LEU A 496 -3.19 19.33 -19.81
C LEU A 496 -2.58 20.68 -19.41
N THR A 497 -1.39 21.02 -19.91
CA THR A 497 -0.79 22.35 -19.69
C THR A 497 -1.59 23.45 -20.38
N ASP A 498 -2.06 23.22 -21.60
CA ASP A 498 -2.88 24.18 -22.34
C ASP A 498 -4.27 24.38 -21.70
N LEU A 499 -4.88 23.29 -21.20
CA LEU A 499 -6.13 23.35 -20.45
C LEU A 499 -5.96 24.15 -19.15
N LYS A 500 -4.85 23.96 -18.42
CA LYS A 500 -4.53 24.73 -17.20
C LYS A 500 -4.37 26.22 -17.51
N GLN A 501 -3.62 26.57 -18.56
CA GLN A 501 -3.45 27.96 -18.97
C GLN A 501 -4.76 28.59 -19.44
N SER A 502 -5.62 27.82 -20.13
CA SER A 502 -6.96 28.27 -20.53
C SER A 502 -7.88 28.47 -19.32
N HIS A 503 -7.82 27.57 -18.33
CA HIS A 503 -8.59 27.68 -17.10
C HIS A 503 -8.15 28.87 -16.24
N GLU A 504 -6.85 29.15 -16.18
CA GLU A 504 -6.29 30.33 -15.51
C GLU A 504 -6.75 31.63 -16.20
N LYS A 505 -6.71 31.68 -17.54
CA LYS A 505 -7.27 32.80 -18.32
C LYS A 505 -8.77 32.98 -18.10
N MET A 506 -9.54 31.89 -18.08
CA MET A 506 -10.97 31.93 -17.76
C MET A 506 -11.21 32.41 -16.32
N SER A 507 -10.39 32.00 -15.35
CA SER A 507 -10.52 32.45 -13.97
C SER A 507 -10.25 33.95 -13.85
N ILE A 508 -9.25 34.48 -14.57
CA ILE A 508 -8.95 35.92 -14.61
C ILE A 508 -10.13 36.68 -15.25
N LEU A 509 -10.61 36.24 -16.41
CA LEU A 509 -11.76 36.86 -17.09
C LEU A 509 -13.07 36.77 -16.28
N ASN A 510 -13.25 35.70 -15.51
CA ASN A 510 -14.41 35.55 -14.63
C ASN A 510 -14.32 36.50 -13.43
N ASN A 511 -13.13 36.64 -12.84
CA ASN A 511 -12.87 37.61 -11.78
C ASN A 511 -13.09 39.05 -12.29
N GLU A 512 -12.59 39.38 -13.49
CA GLU A 512 -12.84 40.67 -14.13
C GLU A 512 -14.35 40.89 -14.38
N ASN A 513 -15.07 39.89 -14.90
CA ASN A 513 -16.53 39.99 -15.05
C ASN A 513 -17.28 40.17 -13.73
N ILE A 514 -16.84 39.52 -12.65
CA ILE A 514 -17.42 39.72 -11.31
C ILE A 514 -17.17 41.15 -10.84
N THR A 515 -15.96 41.67 -10.99
CA THR A 515 -15.64 43.06 -10.61
C THR A 515 -16.42 44.09 -11.43
N LEU A 516 -16.55 43.89 -12.75
CA LEU A 516 -17.37 44.74 -13.62
C LEU A 516 -18.86 44.64 -13.26
N SER A 517 -19.37 43.45 -12.96
CA SER A 517 -20.75 43.24 -12.49
C SER A 517 -21.02 43.97 -11.18
N ASP A 518 -20.06 43.97 -10.24
CA ASP A 518 -20.19 44.66 -8.97
C ASP A 518 -20.07 46.18 -9.12
N GLN A 519 -19.21 46.67 -10.03
CA GLN A 519 -19.18 48.09 -10.40
C GLN A 519 -20.52 48.54 -11.02
N VAL A 520 -21.14 47.74 -11.89
CA VAL A 520 -22.47 48.03 -12.46
C VAL A 520 -23.56 48.01 -11.39
N LYS A 521 -23.51 47.09 -10.42
CA LYS A 521 -24.45 47.09 -9.28
C LYS A 521 -24.28 48.34 -8.40
N ASN A 522 -23.04 48.76 -8.16
CA ASN A 522 -22.75 49.96 -7.38
C ASN A 522 -23.22 51.23 -8.11
N LEU A 523 -23.01 51.34 -9.42
CA LEU A 523 -23.56 52.43 -10.22
C LEU A 523 -25.10 52.47 -10.20
N ASN A 524 -25.75 51.31 -10.25
CA ASN A 524 -27.21 51.22 -10.13
C ASN A 524 -27.72 51.57 -8.73
N ALA A 525 -26.99 51.20 -7.67
CA ALA A 525 -27.30 51.59 -6.29
C ALA A 525 -27.14 53.11 -6.10
N LEU A 526 -26.06 53.69 -6.67
CA LEU A 526 -25.82 55.13 -6.63
C LEU A 526 -26.91 55.89 -7.38
N LYS A 527 -27.33 55.42 -8.57
CA LYS A 527 -28.43 56.01 -9.34
C LYS A 527 -29.77 55.95 -8.62
N ARG A 528 -30.05 54.87 -7.88
CA ARG A 528 -31.25 54.77 -7.02
C ARG A 528 -31.17 55.75 -5.85
N SER A 529 -30.01 55.87 -5.20
CA SER A 529 -29.81 56.84 -4.13
C SER A 529 -29.95 58.30 -4.61
N GLU A 530 -29.42 58.61 -5.79
CA GLU A 530 -29.56 59.93 -6.44
C GLU A 530 -31.03 60.24 -6.75
N SER A 531 -31.79 59.26 -7.26
CA SER A 531 -33.22 59.44 -7.50
C SER A 531 -34.01 59.70 -6.20
N SER A 532 -33.68 58.99 -5.12
CA SER A 532 -34.33 59.18 -3.82
C SER A 532 -33.98 60.53 -3.17
N LEU A 533 -32.73 60.99 -3.31
CA LEU A 533 -32.29 62.29 -2.85
C LEU A 533 -32.95 63.42 -3.67
N LYS A 534 -33.11 63.26 -4.98
CA LYS A 534 -33.85 64.22 -5.82
C LYS A 534 -35.33 64.33 -5.42
N SER A 535 -35.98 63.21 -5.13
CA SER A 535 -37.37 63.21 -4.63
C SER A 535 -37.48 63.87 -3.25
N SER A 536 -36.54 63.61 -2.35
CA SER A 536 -36.49 64.25 -1.03
C SER A 536 -36.19 65.76 -1.13
N LEU A 537 -35.29 66.17 -2.02
CA LEU A 537 -34.98 67.58 -2.28
C LEU A 537 -36.22 68.31 -2.82
N SER A 538 -36.92 67.74 -3.80
CA SER A 538 -38.16 68.31 -4.33
C SER A 538 -39.27 68.41 -3.29
N GLN A 539 -39.37 67.45 -2.36
CA GLN A 539 -40.30 67.55 -1.24
C GLN A 539 -39.90 68.67 -0.28
N LYS A 540 -38.60 68.80 0.05
CA LYS A 540 -38.10 69.88 0.89
C LYS A 540 -38.28 71.26 0.25
N GLU A 541 -38.04 71.39 -1.05
CA GLU A 541 -38.32 72.62 -1.80
C GLU A 541 -39.81 73.00 -1.73
N LYS A 542 -40.72 72.04 -1.89
CA LYS A 542 -42.17 72.30 -1.70
C LYS A 542 -42.52 72.74 -0.28
N THR A 543 -41.89 72.14 0.74
CA THR A 543 -42.09 72.57 2.13
C THR A 543 -41.50 73.95 2.41
N ILE A 544 -40.36 74.30 1.79
CA ILE A 544 -39.77 75.63 1.91
C ILE A 544 -40.69 76.67 1.27
N VAL A 545 -41.21 76.42 0.06
CA VAL A 545 -42.17 77.33 -0.59
C VAL A 545 -43.44 77.49 0.25
N TYR A 546 -43.95 76.41 0.85
CA TYR A 546 -45.11 76.48 1.76
C TYR A 546 -44.81 77.31 3.01
N LEU A 547 -43.65 77.12 3.64
CA LEU A 547 -43.23 77.89 4.82
C LEU A 547 -42.95 79.35 4.48
N GLU A 548 -42.34 79.65 3.34
CA GLU A 548 -42.13 81.01 2.84
C GLU A 548 -43.47 81.71 2.59
N GLN A 549 -44.45 81.01 2.03
CA GLN A 549 -45.80 81.54 1.84
C GLN A 549 -46.52 81.78 3.18
N GLN A 550 -46.34 80.88 4.15
CA GLN A 550 -46.89 81.04 5.49
C GLN A 550 -46.27 82.24 6.22
N VAL A 551 -44.95 82.42 6.13
CA VAL A 551 -44.24 83.59 6.68
C VAL A 551 -44.73 84.89 6.03
N LYS A 552 -45.00 84.87 4.72
CA LYS A 552 -45.53 86.03 3.98
C LYS A 552 -46.97 86.37 4.37
N GLU A 553 -47.80 85.36 4.67
CA GLU A 553 -49.14 85.57 5.20
C GLU A 553 -49.12 86.08 6.65
N TYR A 554 -48.22 85.57 7.49
CA TYR A 554 -48.07 86.06 8.87
C TYR A 554 -47.54 87.49 8.91
N SER A 555 -46.58 87.86 8.07
CA SER A 555 -46.10 89.25 7.99
C SER A 555 -47.18 90.20 7.46
N SER A 556 -47.99 89.77 6.48
CA SER A 556 -49.14 90.55 6.00
C SER A 556 -50.21 90.75 7.08
N LYS A 557 -50.48 89.73 7.91
CA LYS A 557 -51.41 89.82 9.05
C LYS A 557 -50.85 90.72 10.17
N GLU A 558 -49.55 90.69 10.43
CA GLU A 558 -48.89 91.57 11.38
C GLU A 558 -48.97 93.04 10.94
N GLU A 559 -48.71 93.34 9.68
CA GLU A 559 -48.90 94.69 9.12
C GLU A 559 -50.36 95.16 9.22
N ALA A 560 -51.33 94.31 8.90
CA ALA A 560 -52.75 94.64 9.00
C ALA A 560 -53.19 94.92 10.45
N SER A 561 -52.71 94.11 11.40
CA SER A 561 -52.98 94.30 12.83
C SER A 561 -52.33 95.59 13.36
N SER A 562 -51.12 95.92 12.89
CA SER A 562 -50.44 97.18 13.24
C SER A 562 -51.16 98.42 12.71
N ARG A 563 -51.79 98.33 11.52
CA ARG A 563 -52.61 99.41 10.93
C ARG A 563 -53.92 99.59 11.70
N ALA A 564 -54.62 98.50 12.04
CA ALA A 564 -55.84 98.54 12.84
C ALA A 564 -55.59 99.11 14.26
N LEU A 565 -54.46 98.80 14.88
CA LEU A 565 -54.07 99.36 16.18
C LEU A 565 -53.80 100.87 16.12
N ARG A 566 -53.27 101.38 14.99
CA ARG A 566 -53.05 102.82 14.77
C ARG A 566 -54.37 103.57 14.56
N GLU A 567 -55.30 102.99 13.82
CA GLU A 567 -56.63 103.55 13.59
C GLU A 567 -57.46 103.59 14.88
N ALA A 568 -57.47 102.50 15.65
CA ALA A 568 -58.14 102.44 16.95
C ALA A 568 -57.59 103.47 17.96
N LYS A 569 -56.28 103.77 17.95
CA LYS A 569 -55.68 104.81 18.79
C LYS A 569 -56.12 106.23 18.39
N MET A 570 -56.25 106.50 17.10
CA MET A 570 -56.70 107.81 16.59
C MET A 570 -58.19 108.04 16.85
N GLU A 571 -59.00 106.97 16.81
CA GLU A 571 -60.44 107.03 17.10
C GLU A 571 -60.73 107.17 18.60
N ASN A 572 -59.93 106.51 19.45
CA ASN A 572 -60.02 106.64 20.92
C ASN A 572 -59.72 108.08 21.41
N GLY A 573 -58.80 108.78 20.72
CA GLY A 573 -58.53 110.21 20.97
C GLY A 573 -59.69 111.15 20.58
N ARG A 574 -60.46 110.83 19.53
CA ARG A 574 -61.64 111.63 19.12
C ARG A 574 -62.87 111.36 19.99
N LEU A 575 -63.05 110.12 20.45
CA LEU A 575 -64.14 109.74 21.35
C LEU A 575 -63.93 110.29 22.77
N SER A 576 -62.69 110.31 23.28
CA SER A 576 -62.35 110.92 24.58
C SER A 576 -62.77 112.40 24.68
N ASN A 577 -62.58 113.17 23.60
CA ASN A 577 -62.92 114.61 23.58
C ASN A 577 -64.43 114.87 23.41
N LYS A 578 -65.18 113.95 22.78
CA LYS A 578 -66.65 114.01 22.73
C LYS A 578 -67.31 113.55 24.03
N ILE A 579 -66.71 112.57 24.71
CA ILE A 579 -67.16 112.07 26.02
C ILE A 579 -67.05 113.16 27.10
N SER A 580 -65.99 113.98 27.09
CA SER A 580 -65.82 115.08 28.06
C SER A 580 -66.91 116.17 27.99
N LEU A 581 -67.53 116.39 26.82
CA LEU A 581 -68.54 117.43 26.63
C LEU A 581 -69.96 116.92 26.94
N VAL A 582 -70.27 115.67 26.59
CA VAL A 582 -71.56 115.03 26.90
C VAL A 582 -71.64 114.56 28.38
N SER A 583 -70.49 114.29 29.03
CA SER A 583 -70.44 113.91 30.45
C SER A 583 -70.91 115.03 31.39
N LYS A 584 -70.64 116.30 31.09
CA LYS A 584 -71.04 117.43 31.96
C LYS A 584 -72.55 117.71 31.93
N GLU A 585 -73.23 117.42 30.83
CA GLU A 585 -74.68 117.63 30.70
C GLU A 585 -75.46 116.38 31.14
N CYS A 586 -74.92 115.18 30.95
CA CYS A 586 -75.51 113.93 31.45
C CYS A 586 -75.30 113.68 32.96
N GLU A 587 -74.26 114.21 33.61
CA GLU A 587 -74.03 114.07 35.06
C GLU A 587 -75.14 114.67 35.93
N SER A 588 -75.82 115.72 35.46
CA SER A 588 -76.90 116.37 36.21
C SER A 588 -78.21 115.57 36.22
N LEU A 589 -78.55 114.91 35.12
CA LEU A 589 -79.80 114.15 34.97
C LEU A 589 -79.61 112.62 35.19
N LYS A 590 -78.37 112.09 35.15
CA LYS A 590 -78.04 110.71 35.54
C LYS A 590 -78.04 110.46 37.05
N ASN A 591 -77.66 111.43 37.88
CA ASN A 591 -77.46 111.21 39.32
C ASN A 591 -78.72 110.79 40.10
N GLU A 592 -79.92 111.05 39.57
CA GLU A 592 -81.19 110.68 40.20
C GLU A 592 -81.81 109.39 39.62
N LEU A 593 -81.53 109.02 38.37
CA LEU A 593 -82.09 107.82 37.72
C LEU A 593 -81.13 106.61 37.73
N GLU A 594 -79.80 106.82 37.82
CA GLU A 594 -78.77 105.76 37.86
C GLU A 594 -78.68 105.04 39.22
N LYS A 595 -79.00 105.66 40.37
CA LYS A 595 -78.92 104.99 41.68
C LYS A 595 -79.89 103.81 41.81
N SER A 596 -81.06 103.90 41.17
CA SER A 596 -82.10 102.87 41.26
C SER A 596 -81.97 101.76 40.22
N LYS A 597 -81.32 102.01 39.06
CA LYS A 597 -81.11 101.00 38.02
C LYS A 597 -79.77 100.26 38.14
N THR A 598 -78.71 100.94 38.61
CA THR A 598 -77.39 100.31 38.80
C THR A 598 -77.37 99.24 39.88
N SER A 599 -78.24 99.29 40.89
CA SER A 599 -78.30 98.23 41.90
C SER A 599 -78.87 96.93 41.34
N LEU A 600 -79.98 97.00 40.60
CA LEU A 600 -80.65 95.81 40.06
C LEU A 600 -79.89 95.17 38.89
N GLU A 601 -79.28 95.98 38.02
CA GLU A 601 -78.55 95.51 36.83
C GLU A 601 -77.16 94.94 37.18
N LYS A 602 -76.55 95.37 38.30
CA LYS A 602 -75.32 94.77 38.84
C LYS A 602 -75.58 93.34 39.34
N PHE A 603 -76.64 93.12 40.10
CA PHE A 603 -76.96 91.77 40.62
C PHE A 603 -77.26 90.76 39.50
N ILE A 604 -77.92 91.17 38.41
CA ILE A 604 -78.22 90.27 37.29
C ILE A 604 -76.95 89.96 36.46
N LYS A 605 -76.09 90.95 36.20
CA LYS A 605 -74.82 90.76 35.47
C LYS A 605 -73.80 89.97 36.29
N GLU A 606 -73.76 90.17 37.61
CA GLU A 606 -72.91 89.37 38.51
C GLU A 606 -73.39 87.93 38.59
N ASN A 607 -74.71 87.67 38.62
CA ASN A 607 -75.23 86.30 38.64
C ASN A 607 -74.98 85.58 37.30
N GLY A 608 -75.11 86.26 36.16
CA GLY A 608 -74.75 85.73 34.84
C GLY A 608 -73.24 85.43 34.70
N GLY A 609 -72.38 86.35 35.14
CA GLY A 609 -70.93 86.15 35.13
C GLY A 609 -70.44 85.11 36.13
N LEU A 610 -71.13 84.91 37.26
CA LEU A 610 -70.87 83.80 38.18
C LEU A 610 -71.30 82.46 37.61
N SER A 611 -72.42 82.42 36.86
CA SER A 611 -72.85 81.20 36.15
C SER A 611 -71.88 80.82 35.05
N GLU A 612 -71.44 81.77 34.23
CA GLU A 612 -70.43 81.53 33.17
C GLU A 612 -69.08 81.11 33.78
N ARG A 613 -68.68 81.71 34.91
CA ARG A 613 -67.48 81.25 35.65
C ARG A 613 -67.65 79.86 36.24
N LEU A 614 -68.85 79.49 36.72
CA LEU A 614 -69.16 78.15 37.21
C LEU A 614 -69.12 77.12 36.09
N GLU A 615 -69.64 77.47 34.91
CA GLU A 615 -69.63 76.62 33.72
C GLU A 615 -68.19 76.44 33.21
N ILE A 616 -67.42 77.51 33.05
CA ILE A 616 -65.99 77.44 32.71
C ILE A 616 -65.19 76.66 33.77
N LEU A 617 -65.54 76.79 35.06
CA LEU A 617 -64.86 76.04 36.13
C LEU A 617 -65.24 74.56 36.10
N ASN A 618 -66.48 74.22 35.78
CA ASN A 618 -66.93 72.85 35.59
C ASN A 618 -66.30 72.22 34.35
N GLU A 619 -66.25 72.90 33.21
CA GLU A 619 -65.54 72.44 32.01
C GLU A 619 -64.05 72.24 32.30
N LYS A 620 -63.42 73.16 33.05
CA LYS A 620 -62.03 72.99 33.51
C LYS A 620 -61.89 71.80 34.45
N TYR A 621 -62.86 71.56 35.32
CA TYR A 621 -62.82 70.42 36.23
C TYR A 621 -63.01 69.09 35.48
N GLU A 622 -63.95 69.02 34.53
CA GLU A 622 -64.18 67.86 33.67
C GLU A 622 -62.96 67.58 32.79
N THR A 623 -62.41 68.59 32.11
CA THR A 623 -61.18 68.41 31.32
C THR A 623 -60.00 67.99 32.20
N LEU A 624 -59.85 68.54 33.42
CA LEU A 624 -58.80 68.10 34.34
C LEU A 624 -59.03 66.66 34.83
N GLN A 625 -60.29 66.28 35.03
CA GLN A 625 -60.69 64.94 35.44
C GLN A 625 -60.42 63.93 34.32
N ASP A 626 -60.75 64.26 33.06
CA ASP A 626 -60.46 63.44 31.89
C ASP A 626 -58.95 63.32 31.62
N MET A 627 -58.20 64.40 31.84
CA MET A 627 -56.74 64.35 31.76
C MET A 627 -56.14 63.49 32.89
N LYS A 628 -56.74 63.49 34.08
CA LYS A 628 -56.32 62.65 35.21
C LYS A 628 -56.65 61.18 34.98
N THR A 629 -57.82 60.85 34.45
CA THR A 629 -58.19 59.46 34.11
C THR A 629 -57.32 58.95 32.97
N ASN A 630 -57.10 59.73 31.90
CA ASN A 630 -56.20 59.36 30.81
C ASN A 630 -54.75 59.20 31.29
N SER A 631 -54.25 60.12 32.14
CA SER A 631 -52.92 59.98 32.75
C SER A 631 -52.83 58.74 33.64
N HIS A 632 -53.87 58.42 34.41
CA HIS A 632 -53.92 57.22 35.24
C HIS A 632 -53.91 55.93 34.40
N GLU A 633 -54.70 55.88 33.32
CA GLU A 633 -54.71 54.76 32.37
C GLU A 633 -53.34 54.57 31.70
N GLN A 634 -52.66 55.66 31.31
CA GLN A 634 -51.29 55.60 30.79
C GLN A 634 -50.30 55.06 31.82
N VAL A 635 -50.41 55.48 33.08
CA VAL A 635 -49.58 54.97 34.18
C VAL A 635 -49.87 53.48 34.43
N GLU A 636 -51.13 53.04 34.35
CA GLU A 636 -51.48 51.62 34.45
C GLU A 636 -50.92 50.79 33.28
N LEU A 637 -50.97 51.31 32.06
CA LEU A 637 -50.39 50.68 30.88
C LEU A 637 -48.87 50.54 31.04
N ILE A 638 -48.17 51.59 31.45
CA ILE A 638 -46.73 51.55 31.72
C ILE A 638 -46.42 50.56 32.85
N ARG A 639 -47.25 50.51 33.89
CA ARG A 639 -47.09 49.55 34.99
C ARG A 639 -47.26 48.11 34.51
N ARG A 640 -48.29 47.82 33.71
CA ARG A 640 -48.49 46.50 33.10
C ARG A 640 -47.32 46.11 32.21
N GLN A 641 -46.79 47.05 31.43
CA GLN A 641 -45.58 46.84 30.62
C GLN A 641 -44.35 46.55 31.49
N CYS A 642 -44.15 47.27 32.60
CA CYS A 642 -43.06 46.99 33.54
C CYS A 642 -43.22 45.62 34.21
N ASP A 643 -44.44 45.22 34.56
CA ASP A 643 -44.73 43.91 35.14
C ASP A 643 -44.50 42.79 34.12
N GLU A 644 -44.90 42.98 32.86
CA GLU A 644 -44.61 42.05 31.76
C GLU A 644 -43.10 41.92 31.50
N LEU A 645 -42.37 43.04 31.48
CA LEU A 645 -40.91 43.03 31.38
C LEU A 645 -40.27 42.31 32.57
N ASN A 646 -40.76 42.51 33.79
CA ASN A 646 -40.29 41.79 34.98
C ASN A 646 -40.54 40.28 34.90
N VAL A 647 -41.68 39.85 34.36
CA VAL A 647 -41.96 38.42 34.13
C VAL A 647 -41.00 37.87 33.09
N LYS A 648 -40.79 38.57 31.97
CA LYS A 648 -39.80 38.18 30.95
C LYS A 648 -38.38 38.10 31.52
N ILE A 649 -37.96 39.04 32.37
CA ILE A 649 -36.66 38.98 33.06
C ILE A 649 -36.57 37.74 33.95
N LYS A 650 -37.62 37.41 34.71
CA LYS A 650 -37.63 36.19 35.55
C LYS A 650 -37.61 34.91 34.72
N GLU A 651 -38.30 34.88 33.59
CA GLU A 651 -38.27 33.74 32.67
C GLU A 651 -36.90 33.58 32.01
N LEU A 652 -36.28 34.68 31.57
CA LEU A 652 -34.92 34.67 31.04
C LEU A 652 -33.91 34.23 32.11
N ASN A 653 -34.04 34.68 33.35
CA ASN A 653 -33.18 34.22 34.44
C ASN A 653 -33.38 32.72 34.73
N LYS A 654 -34.61 32.21 34.73
CA LYS A 654 -34.87 30.78 34.88
C LYS A 654 -34.28 29.97 33.72
N LYS A 655 -34.40 30.47 32.49
CA LYS A 655 -33.79 29.85 31.32
C LYS A 655 -32.26 29.89 31.40
N ASN A 656 -31.69 30.95 31.93
CA ASN A 656 -30.25 31.04 32.14
C ASN A 656 -29.79 30.01 33.18
N LEU A 657 -30.50 29.88 34.31
CA LEU A 657 -30.22 28.85 35.31
C LEU A 657 -30.34 27.43 34.75
N SER A 658 -31.36 27.13 33.95
CA SER A 658 -31.46 25.79 33.33
C SER A 658 -30.34 25.52 32.34
N LEU A 659 -29.90 26.54 31.58
CA LEU A 659 -28.76 26.41 30.68
C LEU A 659 -27.44 26.26 31.45
N GLU A 660 -27.29 26.93 32.59
CA GLU A 660 -26.15 26.76 33.50
C GLU A 660 -26.13 25.33 34.09
N ASP A 661 -27.29 24.78 34.47
CA ASP A 661 -27.41 23.40 34.93
C ASP A 661 -27.09 22.38 33.83
N GLU A 662 -27.63 22.56 32.62
CA GLU A 662 -27.31 21.73 31.44
C GLU A 662 -25.81 21.82 31.09
N LEU A 663 -25.21 23.01 31.19
CA LEU A 663 -23.78 23.21 31.00
C LEU A 663 -22.98 22.45 32.06
N ASN A 664 -23.36 22.57 33.33
CA ASN A 664 -22.69 21.85 34.42
C ASN A 664 -22.79 20.34 34.27
N GLU A 665 -23.95 19.81 33.86
CA GLU A 665 -24.12 18.38 33.55
C GLU A 665 -23.22 17.96 32.39
N SER A 666 -23.13 18.77 31.32
CA SER A 666 -22.24 18.50 30.19
C SER A 666 -20.75 18.50 30.59
N VAL A 667 -20.35 19.41 31.49
CA VAL A 667 -19.00 19.50 32.04
C VAL A 667 -18.70 18.28 32.93
N SER A 668 -19.64 17.86 33.77
CA SER A 668 -19.49 16.64 34.59
C SER A 668 -19.33 15.40 33.72
N ALA A 669 -20.19 15.24 32.71
CA ALA A 669 -20.11 14.12 31.76
C ALA A 669 -18.79 14.12 30.96
N LEU A 670 -18.28 15.30 30.59
CA LEU A 670 -16.97 15.42 29.94
C LEU A 670 -15.82 15.06 30.89
N GLN A 671 -15.90 15.46 32.15
CA GLN A 671 -14.90 15.12 33.17
C GLN A 671 -14.88 13.62 33.44
N GLU A 672 -16.04 12.96 33.53
CA GLU A 672 -16.15 11.50 33.67
C GLU A 672 -15.54 10.79 32.46
N ARG A 673 -15.91 11.20 31.22
CA ARG A 673 -15.28 10.65 30.00
C ARG A 673 -13.77 10.87 29.96
N THR A 674 -13.30 12.01 30.47
CA THR A 674 -11.86 12.32 30.55
C THR A 674 -11.16 11.41 31.55
N GLN A 675 -11.78 11.15 32.71
CA GLN A 675 -11.28 10.22 33.71
C GLN A 675 -11.27 8.78 33.16
N GLU A 676 -12.33 8.34 32.51
CA GLU A 676 -12.40 7.04 31.84
C GLU A 676 -11.34 6.90 30.74
N ALA A 677 -11.18 7.90 29.88
CA ALA A 677 -10.14 7.92 28.86
C ALA A 677 -8.72 7.88 29.47
N SER A 678 -8.50 8.56 30.58
CA SER A 678 -7.23 8.50 31.31
C SER A 678 -6.98 7.11 31.93
N SER A 679 -8.02 6.47 32.46
CA SER A 679 -7.99 5.12 33.00
C SER A 679 -7.71 4.09 31.89
N MET A 680 -8.39 4.22 30.73
CA MET A 680 -8.12 3.39 29.55
C MET A 680 -6.69 3.59 29.03
N ARG A 681 -6.19 4.83 28.95
CA ARG A 681 -4.79 5.10 28.56
C ARG A 681 -3.80 4.46 29.52
N ARG A 682 -4.05 4.52 30.83
CA ARG A 682 -3.20 3.87 31.84
C ARG A 682 -3.21 2.35 31.70
N LEU A 683 -4.38 1.72 31.57
CA LEU A 683 -4.49 0.27 31.38
C LEU A 683 -3.83 -0.20 30.09
N LEU A 684 -3.94 0.58 29.00
CA LEU A 684 -3.25 0.30 27.75
C LEU A 684 -1.74 0.45 27.89
N ALA A 685 -1.24 1.47 28.59
CA ALA A 685 0.18 1.64 28.85
C ALA A 685 0.74 0.52 29.74
N GLU A 686 0.01 0.09 30.77
CA GLU A 686 0.37 -1.04 31.62
C GLU A 686 0.43 -2.34 30.83
N ARG A 687 -0.60 -2.66 30.03
CA ARG A 687 -0.58 -3.82 29.13
C ARG A 687 0.53 -3.75 28.08
N GLN A 688 0.86 -2.56 27.59
CA GLN A 688 1.97 -2.39 26.67
C GLN A 688 3.29 -2.68 27.38
N SER A 689 3.50 -2.16 28.58
CA SER A 689 4.71 -2.42 29.38
C SER A 689 4.87 -3.91 29.74
N ASP A 690 3.78 -4.62 30.03
CA ASP A 690 3.80 -6.07 30.28
C ASP A 690 4.21 -6.85 29.03
N LYS A 691 3.69 -6.46 27.86
CA LYS A 691 4.07 -7.07 26.58
C LYS A 691 5.53 -6.76 26.25
N ASP A 692 5.97 -5.52 26.42
CA ASP A 692 7.36 -5.12 26.20
C ASP A 692 8.30 -5.90 27.13
N PHE A 693 7.91 -6.12 28.39
CA PHE A 693 8.65 -6.97 29.33
C PHE A 693 8.69 -8.44 28.88
N GLN A 694 7.57 -8.98 28.38
CA GLN A 694 7.55 -10.35 27.82
C GLN A 694 8.43 -10.48 26.58
N VAL A 695 8.39 -9.51 25.68
CA VAL A 695 9.25 -9.44 24.50
C VAL A 695 10.71 -9.37 24.92
N GLN A 696 11.06 -8.49 25.86
CA GLN A 696 12.42 -8.39 26.39
C GLN A 696 12.89 -9.70 27.03
N LYS A 697 12.02 -10.41 27.77
CA LYS A 697 12.32 -11.72 28.33
C LYS A 697 12.55 -12.78 27.24
N LEU A 698 11.73 -12.78 26.19
CA LEU A 698 11.90 -13.68 25.06
C LEU A 698 13.18 -13.38 24.29
N GLU A 699 13.49 -12.10 24.03
CA GLU A 699 14.73 -11.63 23.41
C GLU A 699 15.95 -12.03 24.24
N GLN A 700 15.92 -11.86 25.56
CA GLN A 700 16.99 -12.34 26.45
C GLN A 700 17.14 -13.86 26.41
N SER A 701 16.03 -14.61 26.39
CA SER A 701 16.09 -16.07 26.28
C SER A 701 16.64 -16.52 24.92
N PHE A 702 16.29 -15.81 23.85
CA PHE A 702 16.77 -16.06 22.50
C PHE A 702 18.25 -15.71 22.36
N ALA A 703 18.69 -14.59 22.94
CA ALA A 703 20.09 -14.20 23.00
C ALA A 703 20.91 -15.24 23.76
N ALA A 704 20.45 -15.68 24.94
CA ALA A 704 21.11 -16.74 25.70
C ALA A 704 21.18 -18.07 24.94
N ALA A 705 20.10 -18.48 24.27
CA ALA A 705 20.08 -19.68 23.44
C ALA A 705 21.00 -19.55 22.21
N SER A 706 21.09 -18.35 21.62
CA SER A 706 22.00 -18.08 20.51
C SER A 706 23.46 -18.08 20.95
N GLU A 707 23.77 -17.56 22.13
CA GLU A 707 25.11 -17.61 22.72
C GLU A 707 25.52 -19.06 23.03
N GLU A 708 24.61 -19.86 23.60
CA GLU A 708 24.85 -21.29 23.83
C GLU A 708 25.06 -22.04 22.51
N LYS A 709 24.24 -21.76 21.48
CA LYS A 709 24.43 -22.31 20.13
C LYS A 709 25.80 -21.93 19.57
N ASN A 710 26.18 -20.66 19.60
CA ASN A 710 27.49 -20.20 19.10
C ASN A 710 28.65 -20.85 19.87
N ARG A 711 28.49 -21.02 21.19
CA ARG A 711 29.46 -21.71 22.03
C ARG A 711 29.60 -23.17 21.60
N LEU A 712 28.49 -23.89 21.43
CA LEU A 712 28.50 -25.28 20.96
C LEU A 712 29.07 -25.42 19.54
N GLU A 713 28.75 -24.50 18.63
CA GLU A 713 29.34 -24.46 17.29
C GLU A 713 30.85 -24.25 17.35
N SER A 714 31.34 -23.38 18.25
CA SER A 714 32.77 -23.18 18.45
C SER A 714 33.47 -24.40 19.06
N GLU A 715 32.84 -25.08 20.02
CA GLU A 715 33.33 -26.33 20.62
C GLU A 715 33.40 -27.46 19.58
N LEU A 716 32.37 -27.57 18.73
CA LEU A 716 32.31 -28.55 17.64
C LEU A 716 33.37 -28.26 16.57
N ALA A 717 33.55 -27.00 16.16
CA ALA A 717 34.61 -26.61 15.24
C ALA A 717 36.02 -26.93 15.80
N LEU A 718 36.23 -26.76 17.10
CA LEU A 718 37.48 -27.11 17.77
C LEU A 718 37.67 -28.64 17.82
N HIS A 719 36.61 -29.39 18.09
CA HIS A 719 36.62 -30.86 18.04
C HIS A 719 36.94 -31.37 16.62
N ASP A 720 36.32 -30.79 15.59
CA ASP A 720 36.59 -31.10 14.19
C ASP A 720 38.04 -30.78 13.80
N ALA A 721 38.60 -29.68 14.28
CA ALA A 721 40.01 -29.35 14.08
C ALA A 721 40.95 -30.36 14.76
N LYS A 722 40.62 -30.79 15.99
CA LYS A 722 41.38 -31.81 16.72
C LYS A 722 41.32 -33.16 15.99
N THR A 723 40.14 -33.62 15.60
CA THR A 723 39.97 -34.89 14.89
C THR A 723 40.69 -34.87 13.54
N LYS A 724 40.59 -33.77 12.76
CA LYS A 724 41.36 -33.60 11.51
C LYS A 724 42.87 -33.69 11.74
N ARG A 725 43.41 -33.08 12.79
CA ARG A 725 44.84 -33.22 13.15
C ARG A 725 45.19 -34.67 13.46
N THR A 726 44.42 -35.35 14.31
CA THR A 726 44.67 -36.77 14.63
C THR A 726 44.57 -37.68 13.41
N ILE A 727 43.65 -37.41 12.48
CA ILE A 727 43.53 -38.16 11.22
C ILE A 727 44.77 -37.94 10.35
N ASN A 728 45.28 -36.71 10.28
CA ASN A 728 46.48 -36.42 9.51
C ASN A 728 47.73 -37.06 10.13
N GLU A 729 47.88 -37.02 11.46
CA GLU A 729 48.95 -37.73 12.18
C GLU A 729 48.87 -39.25 11.92
N LEU A 730 47.68 -39.84 11.98
CA LEU A 730 47.49 -41.26 11.65
C LEU A 730 47.80 -41.58 10.19
N LYS A 731 47.49 -40.66 9.26
CA LYS A 731 47.85 -40.81 7.84
C LYS A 731 49.36 -40.76 7.64
N GLU A 732 50.05 -39.81 8.26
CA GLU A 732 51.51 -39.68 8.21
C GLU A 732 52.19 -40.95 8.75
N VAL A 733 51.74 -41.45 9.91
CA VAL A 733 52.23 -42.72 10.46
C VAL A 733 51.94 -43.91 9.52
N ASN A 734 50.77 -43.94 8.86
CA ASN A 734 50.44 -44.99 7.89
C ASN A 734 51.36 -44.93 6.66
N ASP A 735 51.65 -43.73 6.16
CA ASP A 735 52.56 -43.50 5.04
C ASP A 735 54.00 -43.89 5.42
N ASP A 736 54.46 -43.55 6.63
CA ASP A 736 55.76 -43.98 7.16
C ASP A 736 55.85 -45.50 7.27
N LEU A 737 54.82 -46.16 7.81
CA LEU A 737 54.75 -47.62 7.87
C LEU A 737 54.74 -48.24 6.47
N ARG A 738 54.04 -47.63 5.50
CA ARG A 738 54.06 -48.09 4.09
C ARG A 738 55.45 -47.99 3.49
N VAL A 739 56.18 -46.89 3.72
CA VAL A 739 57.56 -46.72 3.25
C VAL A 739 58.50 -47.73 3.92
N GLN A 740 58.34 -47.98 5.22
CA GLN A 740 59.11 -49.00 5.93
C GLN A 740 58.84 -50.40 5.37
N VAL A 741 57.57 -50.76 5.13
CA VAL A 741 57.19 -52.03 4.50
C VAL A 741 57.80 -52.16 3.11
N GLN A 742 57.73 -51.12 2.27
CA GLN A 742 58.38 -51.13 0.95
C GLN A 742 59.89 -51.31 1.04
N THR A 743 60.54 -50.67 2.00
CA THR A 743 61.98 -50.80 2.24
C THR A 743 62.35 -52.20 2.69
N LEU A 744 61.53 -52.83 3.54
CA LEU A 744 61.72 -54.22 3.96
C LEU A 744 61.53 -55.19 2.79
N ILE A 745 60.51 -54.99 1.95
CA ILE A 745 60.30 -55.79 0.73
C ILE A 745 61.49 -55.65 -0.23
N ALA A 746 62.05 -54.45 -0.39
CA ALA A 746 63.24 -54.26 -1.21
C ALA A 746 64.45 -55.03 -0.65
N LYS A 747 64.68 -54.96 0.67
CA LYS A 747 65.74 -55.74 1.33
C LYS A 747 65.53 -57.24 1.22
N GLU A 748 64.29 -57.71 1.37
CA GLU A 748 63.94 -59.13 1.17
C GLU A 748 64.28 -59.57 -0.25
N LYS A 749 63.91 -58.79 -1.26
CA LYS A 749 64.26 -59.05 -2.66
C LYS A 749 65.78 -59.04 -2.91
N ASP A 750 66.53 -58.15 -2.26
CA ASP A 750 68.00 -58.13 -2.36
C ASP A 750 68.62 -59.37 -1.72
N TYR A 751 68.11 -59.80 -0.56
CA TYR A 751 68.53 -61.06 0.07
C TYR A 751 68.16 -62.29 -0.75
N GLU A 752 66.97 -62.32 -1.37
CA GLU A 752 66.58 -63.38 -2.30
C GLU A 752 67.53 -63.46 -3.50
N GLN A 753 67.93 -62.31 -4.06
CA GLN A 753 68.92 -62.27 -5.14
C GLN A 753 70.30 -62.78 -4.68
N GLU A 754 70.74 -62.40 -3.49
CA GLU A 754 72.02 -62.88 -2.95
C GLU A 754 71.97 -64.38 -2.64
N VAL A 755 70.87 -64.89 -2.08
CA VAL A 755 70.66 -66.33 -1.89
C VAL A 755 70.66 -67.03 -3.24
N ALA A 756 69.97 -66.50 -4.26
CA ALA A 756 69.99 -67.05 -5.61
C ALA A 756 71.42 -67.11 -6.18
N ARG A 757 72.20 -66.02 -6.04
CA ARG A 757 73.60 -65.94 -6.46
C ARG A 757 74.49 -66.94 -5.72
N LEU A 758 74.33 -67.08 -4.40
CA LEU A 758 75.05 -68.07 -3.60
C LEU A 758 74.66 -69.50 -3.99
N THR A 759 73.39 -69.76 -4.29
CA THR A 759 72.96 -71.08 -4.77
C THR A 759 73.51 -71.41 -6.15
N SER A 760 73.60 -70.44 -7.08
CA SER A 760 74.25 -70.65 -8.38
C SER A 760 75.75 -70.88 -8.23
N LEU A 761 76.42 -70.09 -7.38
CA LEU A 761 77.85 -70.27 -7.10
C LEU A 761 78.13 -71.61 -6.42
N ASN A 762 77.29 -72.03 -5.47
CA ASN A 762 77.41 -73.36 -4.86
C ASN A 762 77.18 -74.48 -5.87
N LYS A 763 76.24 -74.32 -6.81
CA LYS A 763 76.06 -75.28 -7.92
C LYS A 763 77.30 -75.33 -8.80
N GLU A 764 77.90 -74.19 -9.16
CA GLU A 764 79.13 -74.11 -9.95
C GLU A 764 80.35 -74.70 -9.21
N MET A 765 80.46 -74.45 -7.90
CA MET A 765 81.45 -75.09 -7.03
C MET A 765 81.24 -76.60 -6.93
N GLN A 766 79.99 -77.07 -6.93
CA GLN A 766 79.69 -78.50 -6.98
C GLN A 766 80.03 -79.11 -8.34
N THR A 767 79.74 -78.44 -9.47
CA THR A 767 80.10 -78.95 -10.80
C THR A 767 81.61 -78.99 -10.97
N THR A 768 82.33 -77.93 -10.62
CA THR A 768 83.80 -77.92 -10.67
C THR A 768 84.44 -78.93 -9.71
N ARG A 769 83.87 -79.13 -8.51
CA ARG A 769 84.30 -80.20 -7.60
C ARG A 769 84.05 -81.58 -8.20
N ASN A 770 82.91 -81.78 -8.86
CA ASN A 770 82.59 -83.04 -9.54
C ASN A 770 83.51 -83.29 -10.73
N GLU A 771 83.79 -82.29 -11.56
CA GLU A 771 84.76 -82.35 -12.67
C GLU A 771 86.18 -82.63 -12.15
N SER A 772 86.60 -81.97 -11.07
CA SER A 772 87.88 -82.24 -10.40
C SER A 772 87.94 -83.66 -9.82
N SER A 773 86.81 -84.15 -9.28
CA SER A 773 86.73 -85.54 -8.81
C SER A 773 86.75 -86.56 -9.97
N GLN A 774 86.11 -86.25 -11.09
CA GLN A 774 86.10 -87.08 -12.31
C GLN A 774 87.50 -87.15 -12.92
N SER A 775 88.14 -86.02 -13.16
CA SER A 775 89.54 -85.95 -13.61
C SER A 775 90.51 -86.63 -12.62
N SER A 776 90.30 -86.53 -11.30
CA SER A 776 91.07 -87.31 -10.33
C SER A 776 90.85 -88.81 -10.48
N ASN A 777 89.62 -89.24 -10.75
CA ASN A 777 89.31 -90.66 -10.98
C ASN A 777 89.90 -91.14 -12.32
N GLU A 778 89.84 -90.34 -13.38
CA GLU A 778 90.50 -90.63 -14.66
C GLU A 778 92.02 -90.73 -14.50
N LEU A 779 92.63 -89.83 -13.72
CA LEU A 779 94.05 -89.92 -13.37
C LEU A 779 94.36 -91.19 -12.59
N LYS A 780 93.52 -91.58 -11.63
CA LYS A 780 93.68 -92.86 -10.90
C LYS A 780 93.56 -94.06 -11.83
N GLU A 781 92.64 -94.03 -12.79
CA GLU A 781 92.44 -95.08 -13.79
C GLU A 781 93.63 -95.15 -14.75
N ALA A 782 94.14 -94.02 -15.23
CA ALA A 782 95.36 -93.94 -16.02
C ALA A 782 96.57 -94.47 -15.23
N LEU A 783 96.69 -94.14 -13.94
CA LEU A 783 97.75 -94.64 -13.07
C LEU A 783 97.60 -96.14 -12.81
N ALA A 784 96.38 -96.65 -12.68
CA ALA A 784 96.09 -98.09 -12.60
C ALA A 784 96.47 -98.81 -13.91
N ASN A 785 96.17 -98.23 -15.06
CA ASN A 785 96.56 -98.74 -16.38
C ASN A 785 98.09 -98.73 -16.56
N VAL A 786 98.78 -97.67 -16.14
CA VAL A 786 100.25 -97.61 -16.14
C VAL A 786 100.85 -98.64 -15.19
N LYS A 787 100.28 -98.82 -13.98
CA LYS A 787 100.68 -99.89 -13.07
C LYS A 787 100.46 -101.27 -13.68
N ALA A 788 99.32 -101.51 -14.33
CA ALA A 788 99.05 -102.77 -15.02
C ALA A 788 100.03 -103.00 -16.18
N ALA A 789 100.30 -101.97 -16.99
CA ALA A 789 101.30 -102.03 -18.04
C ALA A 789 102.70 -102.32 -17.48
N LEU A 790 103.07 -101.67 -16.36
CA LEU A 790 104.32 -101.93 -15.66
C LEU A 790 104.39 -103.39 -15.17
N MET A 791 103.35 -103.89 -14.51
CA MET A 791 103.26 -105.29 -14.08
C MET A 791 103.39 -106.27 -15.25
N THR A 792 102.77 -105.97 -16.41
CA THR A 792 102.96 -106.80 -17.61
C THR A 792 104.37 -106.71 -18.17
N SER A 793 105.03 -105.56 -18.08
CA SER A 793 106.43 -105.39 -18.50
C SER A 793 107.40 -106.08 -17.55
N GLU A 794 107.15 -106.03 -16.23
CA GLU A 794 107.91 -106.76 -15.21
C GLU A 794 107.74 -108.26 -15.39
N LYS A 795 106.53 -108.73 -15.73
CA LYS A 795 106.30 -110.13 -16.09
C LYS A 795 107.09 -110.53 -17.34
N LYS A 796 107.06 -109.70 -18.39
CA LYS A 796 107.90 -109.93 -19.58
C LYS A 796 109.40 -109.92 -19.24
N LEU A 797 109.84 -109.06 -18.32
CA LEU A 797 111.22 -109.03 -17.86
C LEU A 797 111.59 -110.33 -17.15
N ARG A 798 110.74 -110.85 -16.25
CA ARG A 798 110.92 -112.15 -15.60
C ARG A 798 110.93 -113.31 -16.59
N GLU A 799 110.07 -113.27 -17.61
CA GLU A 799 110.07 -114.26 -18.69
C GLU A 799 111.38 -114.20 -19.49
N MET A 800 111.89 -112.99 -19.78
CA MET A 800 113.19 -112.80 -20.43
C MET A 800 114.35 -113.26 -19.53
N GLU A 801 114.31 -112.98 -18.23
CA GLU A 801 115.28 -113.45 -17.24
C GLU A 801 115.29 -114.99 -17.18
N SER A 802 114.11 -115.63 -17.08
CA SER A 802 113.99 -117.10 -17.12
C SER A 802 114.49 -117.69 -18.45
N SER A 803 114.22 -117.03 -19.58
CA SER A 803 114.76 -117.47 -20.87
C SER A 803 116.29 -117.34 -20.93
N SER A 804 116.87 -116.30 -20.31
CA SER A 804 118.31 -116.13 -20.20
C SER A 804 118.93 -117.15 -19.26
N GLU A 805 118.23 -117.52 -18.19
CA GLU A 805 118.65 -118.58 -17.27
C GLU A 805 118.65 -119.94 -17.97
N ASN A 806 117.61 -120.25 -18.76
CA ASN A 806 117.57 -121.45 -19.60
C ASN A 806 118.69 -121.46 -20.66
N ILE A 807 119.00 -120.32 -21.29
CA ILE A 807 120.15 -120.21 -22.21
C ILE A 807 121.46 -120.43 -21.46
N LYS A 808 121.59 -119.90 -20.23
CA LYS A 808 122.77 -120.11 -19.41
C LYS A 808 122.93 -121.57 -19.02
N GLU A 809 121.86 -122.27 -18.64
CA GLU A 809 121.88 -123.70 -18.31
C GLU A 809 122.21 -124.57 -19.54
N LEU A 810 121.64 -124.24 -20.71
CA LEU A 810 121.99 -124.87 -21.98
C LEU A 810 123.46 -124.64 -22.34
N ASN A 811 123.98 -123.43 -22.07
CA ASN A 811 125.37 -123.09 -22.31
C ASN A 811 126.30 -123.81 -21.31
N ASP A 812 125.90 -123.96 -20.05
CA ASP A 812 126.62 -124.78 -19.07
C ASP A 812 126.64 -126.26 -19.49
N ASP A 813 125.55 -126.78 -20.05
CA ASP A 813 125.48 -128.15 -20.57
C ASP A 813 126.30 -128.35 -21.86
N LEU A 814 126.31 -127.35 -22.74
CA LEU A 814 127.24 -127.31 -23.88
C LEU A 814 128.69 -127.23 -23.38
N THR A 815 128.97 -126.45 -22.35
CA THR A 815 130.30 -126.33 -21.74
C THR A 815 130.73 -127.63 -21.08
N LYS A 816 129.82 -128.35 -20.40
CA LYS A 816 130.08 -129.71 -19.87
C LYS A 816 130.33 -130.72 -20.99
N LYS A 817 129.61 -130.65 -22.12
CA LYS A 817 129.88 -131.48 -23.30
C LYS A 817 131.22 -131.12 -23.95
N LEU A 818 131.53 -129.83 -24.06
CA LEU A 818 132.83 -129.31 -24.51
C LEU A 818 133.95 -129.73 -23.56
N GLU A 819 133.73 -129.78 -22.25
CA GLU A 819 134.70 -130.29 -21.28
C GLU A 819 134.92 -131.80 -21.43
N ARG A 820 133.88 -132.60 -21.71
CA ARG A 820 134.05 -134.04 -21.96
C ARG A 820 134.80 -134.30 -23.26
N ILE A 821 134.50 -133.55 -24.32
CA ILE A 821 135.23 -133.62 -25.59
C ILE A 821 136.65 -133.06 -25.40
N SER A 822 136.83 -131.98 -24.65
CA SER A 822 138.12 -131.39 -24.29
C SER A 822 138.96 -132.32 -23.42
N LYS A 823 138.37 -133.11 -22.52
CA LYS A 823 139.09 -134.13 -21.73
C LYS A 823 139.55 -135.31 -22.59
N ASN A 824 138.73 -135.76 -23.55
CA ASN A 824 139.14 -136.74 -24.56
C ASN A 824 140.16 -136.19 -25.55
N TYR A 825 140.04 -134.92 -25.94
CA TYR A 825 140.98 -134.23 -26.81
C TYR A 825 142.27 -133.87 -26.06
N LYS A 826 142.25 -133.63 -24.74
CA LYS A 826 143.44 -133.40 -23.89
C LYS A 826 144.24 -134.68 -23.62
N LEU A 827 143.59 -135.84 -23.53
CA LEU A 827 144.30 -137.13 -23.42
C LEU A 827 144.97 -137.55 -24.73
N VAL A 828 144.44 -137.14 -25.90
CA VAL A 828 145.02 -137.42 -27.23
C VAL A 828 145.95 -136.29 -27.71
N SER A 829 145.68 -135.03 -27.39
CA SER A 829 146.52 -133.86 -27.72
C SER A 829 147.66 -133.63 -26.73
N GLY A 830 147.58 -134.17 -25.52
CA GLY A 830 148.68 -134.16 -24.53
C GLY A 830 149.89 -135.01 -24.94
N GLN A 831 149.74 -135.85 -25.97
CA GLN A 831 150.83 -136.59 -26.61
C GLN A 831 151.42 -135.86 -27.84
N LEU A 832 150.70 -134.87 -28.41
CA LEU A 832 151.00 -134.18 -29.68
C LEU A 832 152.07 -133.06 -29.61
N ALA A 833 151.91 -132.09 -28.71
CA ALA A 833 152.71 -130.86 -28.73
C ALA A 833 152.43 -130.09 -27.44
N ALA A 834 153.34 -129.92 -26.47
CA ALA A 834 154.73 -129.53 -26.66
C ALA A 834 154.84 -128.51 -27.80
N ILE A 835 154.29 -127.30 -27.59
CA ILE A 835 154.81 -125.99 -28.06
C ILE A 835 153.78 -124.88 -27.71
N LYS A 836 154.24 -123.96 -26.85
CA LYS A 836 153.94 -122.51 -26.78
C LYS A 836 152.55 -121.95 -26.35
N GLU A 837 152.62 -121.27 -25.20
CA GLU A 837 152.51 -119.80 -25.00
C GLU A 837 151.23 -119.01 -25.42
N ARG A 838 150.65 -118.32 -24.40
CA ARG A 838 150.67 -116.82 -24.22
C ARG A 838 149.55 -115.92 -24.84
N ASN A 839 148.95 -115.13 -23.92
CA ASN A 839 148.52 -113.71 -23.97
C ASN A 839 147.48 -113.08 -24.95
N VAL A 840 146.44 -112.49 -24.31
CA VAL A 840 145.81 -111.13 -24.44
C VAL A 840 145.36 -110.58 -25.84
N PRO A 841 144.99 -109.28 -26.04
CA PRO A 841 143.76 -108.48 -25.75
C PRO A 841 143.06 -107.84 -27.00
N SER A 842 142.02 -107.02 -26.74
CA SER A 842 141.59 -105.79 -27.47
C SER A 842 140.83 -106.00 -28.81
N ARG A 843 139.92 -105.16 -29.33
CA ARG A 843 139.65 -103.70 -29.22
C ARG A 843 138.37 -103.39 -30.04
N GLY A 844 137.62 -102.31 -29.73
CA GLY A 844 136.86 -101.54 -30.77
C GLY A 844 135.39 -101.16 -30.49
N PRO A 845 134.88 -100.01 -31.04
CA PRO A 845 134.29 -98.95 -30.20
C PRO A 845 133.03 -98.18 -30.74
N SER A 846 132.57 -97.22 -29.91
CA SER A 846 131.87 -95.94 -30.20
C SER A 846 130.32 -95.87 -30.15
N ARG A 847 129.74 -94.99 -29.30
CA ARG A 847 129.24 -93.63 -29.63
C ARG A 847 128.30 -93.01 -28.55
N SER A 848 128.62 -91.75 -28.20
CA SER A 848 127.74 -90.57 -27.94
C SER A 848 126.94 -90.38 -26.63
N ASN A 849 127.42 -89.43 -25.82
CA ASN A 849 126.83 -88.15 -25.33
C ASN A 849 125.38 -88.09 -24.78
N SER A 850 125.03 -87.29 -23.75
CA SER A 850 125.71 -86.23 -22.98
C SER A 850 124.93 -85.90 -21.69
N VAL A 851 125.56 -85.15 -20.80
CA VAL A 851 125.34 -85.03 -19.34
C VAL A 851 125.33 -83.52 -18.96
N LEU A 852 124.39 -83.13 -18.07
CA LEU A 852 124.40 -82.00 -17.09
C LEU A 852 124.39 -80.52 -17.62
N SER A 853 123.83 -79.48 -16.95
CA SER A 853 123.35 -79.22 -15.57
C SER A 853 122.71 -77.80 -15.40
N ILE A 854 121.91 -77.59 -14.33
CA ILE A 854 121.60 -76.31 -13.56
C ILE A 854 120.66 -75.29 -14.27
N SER A 855 119.66 -74.59 -13.69
CA SER A 855 119.06 -74.41 -12.35
C SER A 855 117.63 -73.81 -12.46
N ASP A 856 116.89 -73.92 -11.35
CA ASP A 856 115.89 -72.99 -10.77
C ASP A 856 114.60 -72.52 -11.48
N ARG A 857 113.51 -72.89 -10.80
CA ARG A 857 112.40 -72.05 -10.30
C ARG A 857 111.28 -71.60 -11.28
N ALA A 858 110.14 -72.26 -11.05
CA ALA A 858 108.77 -71.74 -11.09
C ALA A 858 108.19 -71.27 -12.44
N SER A 859 107.65 -72.26 -13.16
CA SER A 859 106.35 -72.32 -13.86
C SER A 859 105.85 -71.10 -14.65
N ASN A 860 105.89 -71.26 -15.97
CA ASN A 860 105.17 -70.48 -16.99
C ASN A 860 104.03 -71.33 -17.60
N GLU A 861 102.81 -70.77 -17.66
CA GLU A 861 101.86 -70.68 -18.82
C GLU A 861 101.36 -71.96 -19.58
N PRO A 862 100.36 -71.90 -20.51
CA PRO A 862 99.30 -70.92 -20.92
C PRO A 862 97.95 -71.65 -21.30
N PRO A 863 97.04 -71.17 -22.19
CA PRO A 863 96.72 -69.81 -22.69
C PRO A 863 95.23 -69.40 -22.53
N SER A 864 94.96 -68.10 -22.67
CA SER A 864 94.15 -67.54 -23.77
C SER A 864 93.42 -66.24 -23.37
N ARG A 865 94.04 -65.10 -23.69
CA ARG A 865 93.40 -63.83 -24.05
C ARG A 865 94.37 -63.09 -24.98
N ARG A 866 93.91 -62.59 -26.14
CA ARG A 866 93.49 -61.18 -26.30
C ARG A 866 93.39 -60.76 -27.78
N GLY A 867 92.33 -60.02 -28.04
CA GLY A 867 91.99 -59.22 -29.23
C GLY A 867 90.47 -59.05 -29.20
N SER A 868 89.82 -57.90 -29.38
CA SER A 868 90.19 -56.50 -29.61
C SER A 868 88.88 -55.68 -29.44
N PHE A 869 88.99 -54.35 -29.48
CA PHE A 869 87.94 -53.36 -29.83
C PHE A 869 87.08 -52.64 -28.76
N ASN A 870 87.36 -51.33 -28.69
CA ASN A 870 86.49 -50.14 -28.64
C ASN A 870 85.80 -49.64 -27.34
N GLY A 871 86.10 -48.36 -27.05
CA GLY A 871 85.08 -47.36 -26.68
C GLY A 871 85.29 -46.69 -25.33
N GLU A 872 86.16 -45.68 -25.26
CA GLU A 872 86.23 -44.75 -24.13
C GLU A 872 85.93 -43.33 -24.64
N THR A 873 84.73 -42.85 -24.33
CA THR A 873 84.33 -41.43 -24.47
C THR A 873 83.38 -41.06 -23.33
N VAL A 874 83.86 -40.15 -22.47
CA VAL A 874 83.18 -38.94 -21.96
C VAL A 874 81.65 -38.96 -21.98
N ILE A 875 81.00 -38.93 -20.80
CA ILE A 875 79.71 -38.26 -20.64
C ILE A 875 79.69 -37.47 -19.33
N GLU A 876 79.71 -36.16 -19.53
CA GLU A 876 79.48 -35.06 -18.62
C GLU A 876 77.95 -34.87 -18.42
N SER A 877 77.53 -34.67 -17.18
CA SER A 877 76.46 -33.75 -16.74
C SER A 877 75.03 -33.85 -17.33
N GLN A 878 74.17 -34.69 -16.74
CA GLN A 878 72.70 -34.50 -16.79
C GLN A 878 72.18 -33.47 -15.77
N SER A 879 73.00 -33.02 -14.81
CA SER A 879 72.58 -32.06 -13.78
C SER A 879 72.46 -30.63 -14.32
N GLU A 880 73.34 -30.21 -15.23
CA GLU A 880 73.34 -28.84 -15.77
C GLU A 880 72.14 -28.55 -16.69
N ILE A 881 71.57 -29.57 -17.33
CA ILE A 881 70.42 -29.41 -18.23
C ILE A 881 69.17 -29.10 -17.41
N ASN A 882 69.00 -29.74 -16.25
CA ASN A 882 67.86 -29.49 -15.37
C ASN A 882 67.93 -28.13 -14.68
N ASP A 883 69.12 -27.67 -14.29
CA ASP A 883 69.30 -26.33 -13.68
C ASP A 883 69.07 -25.21 -14.70
N LYS A 884 69.49 -25.40 -15.96
CA LYS A 884 69.19 -24.48 -17.08
C LYS A 884 67.69 -24.45 -17.39
N ILE A 885 66.99 -25.60 -17.35
CA ILE A 885 65.54 -25.68 -17.57
C ILE A 885 64.75 -25.00 -16.43
N ALA A 886 65.20 -25.14 -15.17
CA ALA A 886 64.56 -24.47 -14.03
C ALA A 886 64.70 -22.93 -14.10
N TYR A 887 65.87 -22.44 -14.52
CA TYR A 887 66.10 -21.01 -14.74
C TYR A 887 65.25 -20.46 -15.90
N ILE A 888 65.20 -21.18 -17.03
CA ILE A 888 64.35 -20.81 -18.19
C ILE A 888 62.86 -20.75 -17.79
N LYS A 889 62.39 -21.71 -16.99
CA LYS A 889 61.00 -21.76 -16.53
C LYS A 889 60.66 -20.55 -15.64
N ASN A 890 61.56 -20.14 -14.75
CA ASN A 890 61.34 -18.98 -13.88
C ASN A 890 61.36 -17.64 -14.65
N VAL A 891 62.27 -17.49 -15.64
CA VAL A 891 62.33 -16.29 -16.48
C VAL A 891 61.09 -16.16 -17.38
N LEU A 892 60.59 -17.27 -17.94
CA LEU A 892 59.36 -17.28 -18.74
C LEU A 892 58.10 -17.06 -17.89
N LEU A 893 58.06 -17.61 -16.68
CA LEU A 893 56.94 -17.40 -15.76
C LEU A 893 56.90 -15.93 -15.30
N GLY A 894 58.06 -15.35 -14.95
CA GLY A 894 58.17 -13.92 -14.63
C GLY A 894 57.80 -12.99 -15.79
N PHE A 895 58.12 -13.36 -17.05
CA PHE A 895 57.70 -12.61 -18.24
C PHE A 895 56.18 -12.64 -18.46
N LEU A 896 55.51 -13.74 -18.12
CA LEU A 896 54.06 -13.88 -18.25
C LEU A 896 53.31 -13.21 -17.09
N GLU A 897 53.86 -13.27 -15.87
CA GLU A 897 53.25 -12.77 -14.63
C GLU A 897 53.36 -11.24 -14.49
N HIS A 898 54.50 -10.63 -14.84
CA HIS A 898 54.72 -9.18 -14.71
C HIS A 898 54.62 -8.45 -16.06
N LYS A 899 53.39 -8.08 -16.44
CA LYS A 899 53.09 -7.42 -17.73
C LYS A 899 53.86 -6.10 -17.94
N ASP A 900 54.13 -5.35 -16.89
CA ASP A 900 54.77 -4.02 -16.97
C ASP A 900 56.29 -4.07 -17.17
N GLN A 901 56.92 -5.22 -16.92
CA GLN A 901 58.38 -5.43 -17.05
C GLN A 901 58.77 -6.17 -18.34
N ARG A 902 57.81 -6.50 -19.20
CA ARG A 902 58.05 -7.24 -20.46
C ARG A 902 59.07 -6.56 -21.37
N ASN A 903 59.08 -5.22 -21.44
CA ASN A 903 60.04 -4.47 -22.26
C ASN A 903 61.50 -4.63 -21.79
N GLN A 904 61.74 -4.81 -20.49
CA GLN A 904 63.09 -5.01 -19.93
C GLN A 904 63.54 -6.48 -20.01
N LEU A 905 62.58 -7.42 -19.96
CA LEU A 905 62.86 -8.85 -20.03
C LEU A 905 62.88 -9.40 -21.48
N LEU A 906 62.34 -8.66 -22.47
CA LEU A 906 62.27 -9.07 -23.87
C LEU A 906 63.64 -9.37 -24.50
N PRO A 907 64.70 -8.56 -24.30
CA PRO A 907 66.03 -8.87 -24.84
C PRO A 907 66.64 -10.14 -24.24
N VAL A 908 66.35 -10.42 -22.97
CA VAL A 908 66.82 -11.62 -22.27
C VAL A 908 66.08 -12.86 -22.75
N VAL A 909 64.76 -12.77 -22.94
CA VAL A 909 63.94 -13.86 -23.48
C VAL A 909 64.27 -14.12 -24.96
N SER A 910 64.50 -13.07 -25.75
CA SER A 910 64.90 -13.17 -27.17
C SER A 910 66.26 -13.84 -27.35
N THR A 911 67.25 -13.48 -26.51
CA THR A 911 68.58 -14.11 -26.54
C THR A 911 68.58 -15.55 -26.01
N LEU A 912 67.71 -15.87 -25.04
CA LEU A 912 67.62 -17.21 -24.46
C LEU A 912 66.87 -18.21 -25.35
N LEU A 913 65.90 -17.74 -26.15
CA LEU A 913 65.07 -18.57 -27.05
C LEU A 913 65.39 -18.40 -28.54
N GLN A 914 66.35 -17.55 -28.90
CA GLN A 914 66.77 -17.26 -30.29
C GLN A 914 65.59 -16.91 -31.20
N LEU A 915 64.76 -15.95 -30.78
CA LEU A 915 63.57 -15.54 -31.52
C LEU A 915 63.92 -14.56 -32.66
N ASP A 916 63.24 -14.67 -33.79
CA ASP A 916 63.34 -13.71 -34.89
C ASP A 916 62.54 -12.42 -34.58
N SER A 917 62.91 -11.29 -35.20
CA SER A 917 62.26 -9.97 -34.98
C SER A 917 60.74 -9.96 -35.24
N ASN A 918 60.23 -10.91 -36.03
CA ASN A 918 58.79 -11.09 -36.25
C ASN A 918 58.09 -11.80 -35.07
N ASP A 919 58.77 -12.69 -34.36
CA ASP A 919 58.22 -13.42 -33.23
C ASP A 919 58.22 -12.56 -31.96
N GLU A 920 59.21 -11.67 -31.79
CA GLU A 920 59.22 -10.64 -30.74
C GLU A 920 57.99 -9.72 -30.82
N LYS A 921 57.63 -9.29 -32.04
CA LYS A 921 56.43 -8.46 -32.29
C LYS A 921 55.14 -9.21 -31.98
N ARG A 922 55.08 -10.53 -32.24
CA ARG A 922 53.92 -11.36 -31.88
C ARG A 922 53.80 -11.54 -30.38
N LEU A 923 54.90 -11.76 -29.67
CA LEU A 923 54.92 -11.87 -28.21
C LEU A 923 54.49 -10.58 -27.50
N MET A 924 54.83 -9.42 -28.07
CA MET A 924 54.37 -8.11 -27.57
C MET A 924 52.91 -7.78 -27.92
N ALA A 925 52.31 -8.45 -28.91
CA ALA A 925 50.92 -8.23 -29.34
C ALA A 925 49.88 -9.06 -28.57
N ILE A 926 50.30 -9.97 -27.69
CA ILE A 926 49.41 -10.76 -26.82
C ILE A 926 48.98 -9.88 -25.63
N ARG A 927 47.77 -9.33 -25.71
CA ARG A 927 47.11 -8.55 -24.63
C ARG A 927 46.63 -9.43 -23.48
#